data_AF-A0A1Y1IE20-F1
#
_entry.id   AF-A0A1Y1IE20-F1
#
_cell.length_a   1.000
_cell.length_b   1.000
_cell.length_c   1.000
_cell.angle_alpha   90.00
_cell.angle_beta   90.00
_cell.angle_gamma   90.00
#
_symmetry.space_group_name_H-M   'P 1'
#
loop_
_entity.id
_entity.type
_entity.pdbx_description
1 polymer ?
#
loop_
_entity_poly.entity_id
_entity_poly.type
_entity_poly.pdbx_seq_one_letter_code
_entity_poly.pdbx_strand_id
1 'polypeptide(L)'
;MLTAGRSGTEKNGRFGARVVVAVADAVNVTETASQKGTQRTAGGRARKNSGVPTRRGEDLDEGVFDRAVLALTDSSKPNKASTPKGRRPSSTDVDLVSALANLTTRKNASNARGEVEPNAGDPRGKRQVGKNVVAWLSRGMSQMATELLDESSSLQARVREPNFSLVLAAQQYLWRNNQPMGEEAKCQVAATHLPTLWDHLQREVRIILSREGSPEKNEAWRKVKALAWRPEHKASARKGTPAAAPSLGPTREQLRAVQARVDEFVKKASELLEIERAAEVEATKRALDGAEMPVEEEDRDNSLRKIVVVRSYTGLGGQHLAQLRSVGPPGKKLPPSAISPGDLVYLRPEGSAGPGWGEEMRGTVQSLGQDGATISIALEKRHGDPATAKLFGRVLRVDRVRELADGVTYERNLAALKALQKGGVKAPAARVIRTLFGDGLNIVEAPGGIPQPTSQTPNPTTPTEAEPETPPNTAPKLKLLLKESQSRKGGVRHPEADFDYLDESQQGAVRKALDREGAVTVIQGPPGTGKTVVVCDIIAKAVARGERVLATAPTNAAVDNMVEKLSTMGLNVVRVGNPQRMTPAVTSRALQVQVDAELADWRRDMARRRADVREDMRACAQDEEMVAGLKTMLRKMGRTLKTTERQTVKLILSQAQVVLCTNSGAADSLVQNEGPFDMVVVDEAGQATEPSCWIPLLQGKRAILAGDTCQLAPTVLSREAMEGGLAVSLMERAMSLYQGRLHSMLQVQYRMNAAIADWSSVELYNGQVRSAPMVANKVLADKPGVASTPTTLAPLLLLDTRAPRGSLLRGCEESLDGSGSGSLFNEGEATIVVSHVLELLAAGVPGPAIAVQSPYLAQVELLQARLAQHKGTEGVEVASIDSFQGREADAVIISMVRSNPSGIVGFLGDHRRMNVGVTRARMHVAVVCDSSTVGRNPFLLRLLQHIKRRGEVRSAAGGDPQGSEYAPPLPMSKWKGQGNGLYTSN
;
A
#
# COMPACT_ATOMS: atom_id res chain seq x y z
N MET A 1 46.07 52.99 14.65
CA MET A 1 45.29 54.12 14.06
C MET A 1 43.86 53.61 13.95
N LEU A 2 42.85 54.01 14.75
CA LEU A 2 42.38 55.33 15.18
C LEU A 2 41.77 56.19 14.05
N THR A 3 40.42 56.16 13.93
CA THR A 3 39.46 57.31 13.94
C THR A 3 38.14 56.92 13.23
N ALA A 4 37.01 57.63 13.37
CA ALA A 4 36.20 57.91 14.58
C ALA A 4 34.83 58.57 14.21
N GLY A 5 33.76 58.29 14.96
CA GLY A 5 32.40 58.88 14.83
C GLY A 5 31.31 57.79 14.96
N ARG A 6 30.38 57.74 15.93
CA ARG A 6 29.50 58.73 16.63
C ARG A 6 28.48 59.39 15.67
N SER A 7 27.17 59.43 15.94
CA SER A 7 26.34 59.11 17.14
C SER A 7 24.89 58.76 16.73
N GLY A 8 23.96 58.24 17.56
CA GLY A 8 23.93 57.93 19.00
C GLY A 8 22.79 56.93 19.34
N THR A 9 22.77 56.31 20.53
CA THR A 9 21.87 56.61 21.69
C THR A 9 20.36 56.36 21.46
N GLU A 10 19.61 55.56 22.25
CA GLU A 10 19.90 54.95 23.57
C GLU A 10 18.98 53.74 23.94
N LYS A 11 19.48 52.81 24.79
CA LYS A 11 18.77 51.97 25.81
C LYS A 11 17.67 50.96 25.37
N ASN A 12 17.50 49.75 25.96
CA ASN A 12 18.33 49.03 26.95
C ASN A 12 18.02 47.51 27.04
N GLY A 13 19.05 46.67 27.22
CA GLY A 13 18.98 45.34 27.84
C GLY A 13 18.55 44.13 26.96
N ARG A 14 19.03 42.89 27.22
CA ARG A 14 20.11 42.47 28.13
C ARG A 14 20.70 41.09 27.71
N PHE A 15 22.00 41.08 27.40
CA PHE A 15 22.97 39.96 27.37
C PHE A 15 22.57 38.54 26.93
N GLY A 16 23.34 38.03 25.96
CA GLY A 16 23.68 36.61 25.83
C GLY A 16 25.20 36.46 25.59
N ALA A 17 25.75 35.26 25.73
CA ALA A 17 27.15 34.96 25.40
C ALA A 17 27.31 33.52 24.88
N ARG A 18 28.01 33.37 23.75
CA ARG A 18 28.60 32.09 23.29
C ARG A 18 30.03 32.02 23.80
N VAL A 19 30.49 30.85 24.22
CA VAL A 19 31.93 30.52 24.34
C VAL A 19 32.16 29.14 23.73
N VAL A 20 33.28 28.99 23.01
CA VAL A 20 33.78 27.74 22.42
C VAL A 20 34.83 27.14 23.36
N VAL A 21 34.81 25.82 23.56
CA VAL A 21 35.93 25.07 24.16
C VAL A 21 36.08 23.74 23.44
N ALA A 22 37.32 23.32 23.17
CA ALA A 22 37.66 21.99 22.69
C ALA A 22 39.06 21.55 23.17
N VAL A 23 39.19 20.26 23.50
CA VAL A 23 40.43 19.45 23.66
C VAL A 23 41.36 19.72 24.88
N ALA A 24 42.07 18.65 25.27
CA ALA A 24 43.36 18.57 26.00
C ALA A 24 43.39 18.40 27.54
N ASP A 25 43.37 17.13 27.97
CA ASP A 25 44.33 16.43 28.86
C ASP A 25 45.13 17.16 29.96
N ALA A 26 45.14 16.56 31.17
CA ALA A 26 46.29 16.56 32.08
C ALA A 26 46.31 15.31 32.98
N VAL A 27 47.51 14.76 33.21
CA VAL A 27 47.80 13.48 33.90
C VAL A 27 48.04 13.66 35.41
N ASN A 28 47.63 12.69 36.24
CA ASN A 28 48.38 12.12 37.39
C ASN A 28 47.54 11.06 38.15
N VAL A 29 48.05 10.10 38.95
CA VAL A 29 49.26 9.23 38.99
C VAL A 29 49.36 8.66 40.43
N THR A 30 49.80 7.40 40.62
CA THR A 30 50.14 6.74 41.92
C THR A 30 49.01 6.56 42.98
N GLU A 31 48.99 5.59 43.91
CA GLU A 31 49.70 4.28 44.07
C GLU A 31 49.00 3.39 45.14
N THR A 32 49.54 2.17 45.36
CA THR A 32 49.35 1.25 46.52
C THR A 32 47.98 0.53 46.69
N ALA A 33 47.88 -0.61 47.41
CA ALA A 33 48.79 -1.76 47.56
C ALA A 33 48.08 -2.96 48.26
N SER A 34 48.70 -4.14 48.14
CA SER A 34 48.76 -5.21 49.18
C SER A 34 47.61 -6.24 49.40
N GLN A 35 47.88 -7.46 48.90
CA GLN A 35 47.95 -8.73 49.66
C GLN A 35 46.73 -9.50 50.22
N LYS A 36 46.61 -10.73 49.68
CA LYS A 36 46.53 -12.06 50.35
C LYS A 36 45.22 -12.59 50.98
N GLY A 37 44.99 -13.89 50.71
CA GLY A 37 44.27 -14.84 51.56
C GLY A 37 42.89 -15.28 51.05
N THR A 38 42.46 -16.55 51.15
CA THR A 38 43.16 -17.80 51.54
C THR A 38 42.40 -19.01 50.94
N GLN A 39 43.08 -20.13 50.64
CA GLN A 39 42.44 -21.39 50.20
C GLN A 39 41.90 -22.24 51.38
N ARG A 40 40.87 -23.07 51.11
CA ARG A 40 40.58 -24.42 51.67
C ARG A 40 39.39 -25.01 50.85
N THR A 41 39.52 -26.08 50.04
CA THR A 41 39.62 -27.54 50.33
C THR A 41 38.40 -28.14 51.07
N ALA A 42 37.86 -29.33 50.75
CA ALA A 42 38.06 -30.23 49.58
C ALA A 42 37.05 -31.40 49.61
N GLY A 43 36.89 -32.12 48.47
CA GLY A 43 36.35 -33.49 48.37
C GLY A 43 34.82 -33.63 48.23
N GLY A 44 34.25 -34.61 47.50
CA GLY A 44 34.83 -35.44 46.43
C GLY A 44 34.57 -36.96 46.54
N ARG A 45 33.91 -37.56 45.53
CA ARG A 45 34.11 -38.95 45.05
C ARG A 45 33.39 -39.17 43.71
N ALA A 46 33.74 -40.25 43.00
CA ALA A 46 33.28 -40.57 41.64
C ALA A 46 33.17 -42.09 41.42
N ARG A 47 32.81 -42.51 40.18
CA ARG A 47 32.51 -43.87 39.65
C ARG A 47 31.00 -44.21 39.67
N LYS A 48 30.44 -44.93 38.68
CA LYS A 48 31.05 -45.65 37.53
C LYS A 48 30.06 -45.75 36.34
N ASN A 49 30.58 -45.82 35.11
CA ASN A 49 29.79 -46.18 33.90
C ASN A 49 29.58 -47.71 33.81
N SER A 50 28.51 -48.16 33.13
CA SER A 50 28.56 -48.96 31.87
C SER A 50 27.27 -49.75 31.58
N GLY A 51 26.71 -49.67 30.35
CA GLY A 51 25.61 -50.53 29.87
C GLY A 51 25.04 -50.07 28.51
N VAL A 52 24.98 -50.98 27.51
CA VAL A 52 24.72 -50.75 26.05
C VAL A 52 24.31 -52.12 25.43
N PRO A 53 23.76 -52.31 24.19
CA PRO A 53 22.84 -51.55 23.31
C PRO A 53 21.36 -52.11 23.38
N THR A 54 20.49 -52.48 22.39
CA THR A 54 20.50 -52.58 20.89
C THR A 54 19.10 -52.69 20.22
N ARG A 55 18.91 -52.03 19.05
CA ARG A 55 18.22 -52.41 17.77
C ARG A 55 16.79 -53.03 17.66
N ARG A 56 16.10 -52.55 16.60
CA ARG A 56 15.03 -53.16 15.74
C ARG A 56 13.62 -53.37 16.35
N GLY A 57 12.53 -53.30 15.58
CA GLY A 57 12.38 -52.91 14.16
C GLY A 57 10.96 -53.15 13.60
N GLU A 58 10.69 -52.57 12.41
CA GLU A 58 9.65 -52.91 11.39
C GLU A 58 8.13 -52.94 11.75
N ASP A 59 7.39 -52.04 11.10
CA ASP A 59 6.12 -52.15 10.34
C ASP A 59 4.91 -52.99 10.81
N LEU A 60 3.71 -52.40 10.71
CA LEU A 60 2.51 -53.00 10.12
C LEU A 60 1.44 -51.93 9.76
N ASP A 61 0.42 -52.32 8.98
CA ASP A 61 -0.48 -51.44 8.21
C ASP A 61 -1.96 -51.50 8.71
N GLU A 62 -2.88 -50.93 7.91
CA GLU A 62 -4.37 -51.02 7.94
C GLU A 62 -5.19 -50.05 8.83
N GLY A 63 -6.07 -49.28 8.16
CA GLY A 63 -7.46 -49.74 8.01
C GLY A 63 -8.59 -49.15 8.89
N VAL A 64 -9.22 -48.06 8.40
CA VAL A 64 -10.69 -47.84 8.33
C VAL A 64 -11.63 -48.39 9.43
N PHE A 65 -12.44 -47.54 10.09
CA PHE A 65 -13.93 -47.66 10.07
C PHE A 65 -14.70 -46.42 10.60
N ASP A 66 -16.03 -46.46 10.44
CA ASP A 66 -17.02 -45.37 10.29
C ASP A 66 -17.74 -44.92 11.61
N ARG A 67 -18.75 -44.05 11.45
CA ARG A 67 -19.63 -43.40 12.45
C ARG A 67 -20.39 -44.33 13.41
N ALA A 68 -20.75 -43.76 14.57
CA ALA A 68 -22.00 -44.07 15.30
C ALA A 68 -22.57 -42.81 16.00
N VAL A 69 -23.82 -42.89 16.50
CA VAL A 69 -24.67 -41.77 16.99
C VAL A 69 -25.53 -42.23 18.19
N LEU A 70 -26.10 -41.27 18.95
CA LEU A 70 -26.96 -41.39 20.15
C LEU A 70 -26.22 -41.71 21.48
N ALA A 71 -26.79 -41.49 22.67
CA ALA A 71 -27.66 -40.41 23.20
C ALA A 71 -27.89 -40.66 24.71
N LEU A 72 -28.10 -39.61 25.52
CA LEU A 72 -28.69 -39.72 26.86
C LEU A 72 -29.62 -38.55 27.19
N THR A 73 -30.74 -38.89 27.83
CA THR A 73 -31.73 -38.00 28.47
C THR A 73 -31.48 -38.01 30.00
N ASP A 74 -32.24 -37.41 30.93
CA ASP A 74 -33.57 -36.77 30.94
C ASP A 74 -33.75 -35.85 32.18
N SER A 75 -34.86 -35.10 32.23
CA SER A 75 -35.54 -34.58 33.45
C SER A 75 -34.84 -33.41 34.21
N SER A 76 -35.50 -32.56 35.01
CA SER A 76 -36.93 -32.33 35.33
C SER A 76 -37.19 -30.87 35.80
N LYS A 77 -38.46 -30.49 36.05
CA LYS A 77 -38.93 -29.22 36.67
C LYS A 77 -39.88 -29.52 37.84
N PRO A 78 -39.95 -28.67 38.89
CA PRO A 78 -41.02 -27.65 39.01
C PRO A 78 -40.47 -26.31 39.61
N ASN A 79 -41.18 -25.33 40.20
CA ASN A 79 -42.62 -25.08 40.43
C ASN A 79 -43.02 -23.58 40.22
N LYS A 80 -43.55 -22.88 41.23
CA LYS A 80 -44.18 -21.53 41.20
C LYS A 80 -44.15 -20.85 42.60
N ALA A 81 -44.66 -19.60 42.67
CA ALA A 81 -45.04 -18.79 43.86
C ALA A 81 -43.89 -18.06 44.60
N SER A 82 -44.06 -16.89 45.24
CA SER A 82 -45.20 -15.93 45.32
C SER A 82 -44.73 -14.51 45.72
N THR A 83 -45.62 -13.51 45.63
CA THR A 83 -45.40 -12.09 46.03
C THR A 83 -45.82 -11.78 47.48
N PRO A 84 -45.21 -10.77 48.14
CA PRO A 84 -45.87 -9.97 49.17
C PRO A 84 -46.08 -8.49 48.78
N LYS A 85 -46.79 -7.74 49.64
CA LYS A 85 -47.48 -6.46 49.32
C LYS A 85 -46.74 -5.17 49.76
N GLY A 86 -46.66 -4.22 48.83
CA GLY A 86 -46.95 -2.76 48.90
C GLY A 86 -46.74 -1.87 50.15
N ARG A 87 -46.36 -0.61 49.89
CA ARG A 87 -46.65 0.61 50.70
C ARG A 87 -46.74 1.89 49.84
N ARG A 88 -47.54 2.86 50.31
CA ARG A 88 -47.80 4.28 49.93
C ARG A 88 -48.31 4.98 51.23
N PRO A 89 -48.52 6.31 51.37
CA PRO A 89 -48.57 7.44 50.40
C PRO A 89 -47.33 8.37 50.52
N SER A 90 -47.23 9.65 50.08
CA SER A 90 -48.09 10.87 50.07
C SER A 90 -47.52 11.87 49.01
N SER A 91 -48.30 12.59 48.17
CA SER A 91 -48.97 13.92 48.35
C SER A 91 -48.02 15.07 48.77
N THR A 92 -48.08 16.29 48.24
CA THR A 92 -48.92 16.98 47.21
C THR A 92 -48.05 18.10 46.54
N ASP A 93 -48.36 18.75 45.42
CA ASP A 93 -49.45 19.71 45.04
C ASP A 93 -49.50 19.83 43.47
N VAL A 94 -50.64 19.99 42.77
CA VAL A 94 -51.50 21.20 42.53
C VAL A 94 -50.79 22.28 41.68
N ASP A 95 -51.35 22.91 40.64
CA ASP A 95 -52.70 22.91 39.98
C ASP A 95 -52.71 22.07 38.66
N LEU A 96 -53.76 21.84 37.82
CA LEU A 96 -55.01 22.54 37.42
C LEU A 96 -54.71 23.75 36.48
N VAL A 97 -55.47 24.18 35.45
CA VAL A 97 -56.82 24.00 34.84
C VAL A 97 -56.63 24.02 33.29
N SER A 98 -57.40 23.45 32.34
CA SER A 98 -58.79 22.96 32.22
C SER A 98 -58.93 21.82 31.20
N ALA A 99 -60.01 21.04 31.28
CA ALA A 99 -60.55 20.21 30.18
C ALA A 99 -62.08 20.27 30.20
N LEU A 100 -62.77 20.13 29.04
CA LEU A 100 -64.19 19.70 28.97
C LEU A 100 -64.69 19.48 27.53
N ALA A 101 -65.15 18.24 27.23
CA ALA A 101 -66.02 17.74 26.14
C ALA A 101 -65.63 16.27 25.84
N ASN A 102 -66.30 15.20 26.29
CA ASN A 102 -67.67 14.98 26.82
C ASN A 102 -68.81 15.26 25.81
N LEU A 103 -69.85 14.41 25.64
CA LEU A 103 -70.05 13.00 26.06
C LEU A 103 -71.35 12.40 25.42
N THR A 104 -71.29 11.32 24.62
CA THR A 104 -72.48 10.55 24.10
C THR A 104 -72.02 9.20 23.48
N THR A 105 -72.66 8.03 23.65
CA THR A 105 -73.82 7.61 24.48
C THR A 105 -73.68 6.12 24.91
N ARG A 106 -74.72 5.48 25.49
CA ARG A 106 -74.64 4.25 26.32
C ARG A 106 -75.29 2.97 25.73
N LYS A 107 -74.71 1.82 26.12
CA LYS A 107 -75.33 0.53 26.56
C LYS A 107 -75.99 -0.45 25.54
N ASN A 108 -76.12 -1.69 26.04
CA ASN A 108 -76.82 -2.90 25.52
C ASN A 108 -76.07 -3.72 24.45
N ALA A 109 -76.10 -5.06 24.43
CA ALA A 109 -76.47 -6.07 25.44
C ALA A 109 -75.73 -7.42 25.17
N SER A 110 -75.97 -8.46 25.98
CA SER A 110 -75.18 -9.71 26.02
C SER A 110 -75.72 -10.87 25.14
N ASN A 111 -74.80 -11.75 24.71
CA ASN A 111 -74.98 -13.17 24.35
C ASN A 111 -75.87 -13.55 23.15
N ALA A 112 -75.26 -14.08 22.08
CA ALA A 112 -75.52 -15.46 21.60
C ALA A 112 -74.47 -15.96 20.58
N ARG A 113 -73.93 -17.17 20.86
CA ARG A 113 -73.33 -18.21 20.00
C ARG A 113 -73.07 -17.92 18.50
N GLY A 114 -71.84 -18.15 18.05
CA GLY A 114 -71.48 -18.34 16.63
C GLY A 114 -69.97 -18.24 16.39
N GLU A 115 -69.31 -19.35 16.00
CA GLU A 115 -67.86 -19.39 15.77
C GLU A 115 -67.47 -18.99 14.34
N VAL A 116 -66.28 -18.42 14.18
CA VAL A 116 -65.21 -18.81 13.21
C VAL A 116 -64.03 -17.85 13.39
N GLU A 117 -62.83 -18.37 13.66
CA GLU A 117 -61.59 -17.60 13.53
C GLU A 117 -61.12 -17.56 12.06
N PRO A 118 -60.90 -16.37 11.45
CA PRO A 118 -60.19 -16.26 10.17
C PRO A 118 -58.66 -16.26 10.40
N ASN A 119 -58.15 -17.34 11.00
CA ASN A 119 -56.75 -17.50 11.41
C ASN A 119 -56.04 -18.61 10.59
N ALA A 120 -56.35 -18.65 9.28
CA ALA A 120 -55.75 -19.57 8.31
C ALA A 120 -55.38 -18.79 7.03
N GLY A 121 -54.09 -18.81 6.67
CA GLY A 121 -53.50 -17.97 5.62
C GLY A 121 -52.51 -16.97 6.22
N ASP A 122 -51.23 -17.35 6.30
CA ASP A 122 -50.12 -16.43 6.62
C ASP A 122 -48.81 -16.82 5.87
N PRO A 123 -48.75 -16.72 4.53
CA PRO A 123 -47.53 -16.90 3.76
C PRO A 123 -46.58 -15.69 3.89
N ARG A 124 -45.94 -15.61 5.06
CA ARG A 124 -44.93 -14.63 5.55
C ARG A 124 -45.38 -13.56 6.55
N GLY A 125 -45.99 -14.01 7.63
CA GLY A 125 -45.72 -13.59 8.99
C GLY A 125 -45.96 -12.12 9.33
N LYS A 126 -47.02 -11.87 10.09
CA LYS A 126 -47.12 -10.68 10.98
C LYS A 126 -45.87 -10.49 11.89
N ARG A 127 -45.07 -11.55 12.07
CA ARG A 127 -43.77 -11.57 12.78
C ARG A 127 -42.56 -11.06 11.98
N GLN A 128 -42.61 -11.04 10.63
CA GLN A 128 -41.47 -10.61 9.79
C GLN A 128 -41.65 -9.19 9.24
N VAL A 129 -42.82 -8.86 8.69
CA VAL A 129 -43.00 -7.58 7.96
C VAL A 129 -43.40 -6.42 8.89
N GLY A 130 -44.01 -6.72 10.04
CA GLY A 130 -44.47 -5.71 11.00
C GLY A 130 -45.94 -5.29 10.80
N LYS A 131 -46.60 -4.85 11.87
CA LYS A 131 -48.04 -4.51 11.86
C LYS A 131 -48.36 -3.34 10.91
N ASN A 132 -47.46 -2.37 10.79
CA ASN A 132 -47.70 -1.15 10.02
C ASN A 132 -47.60 -1.43 8.52
N VAL A 133 -46.59 -2.20 8.08
CA VAL A 133 -46.48 -2.65 6.68
C VAL A 133 -47.65 -3.55 6.30
N VAL A 134 -48.11 -4.45 7.18
CA VAL A 134 -49.32 -5.27 6.95
C VAL A 134 -50.57 -4.40 6.74
N ALA A 135 -50.72 -3.30 7.50
CA ALA A 135 -51.82 -2.36 7.29
C ALA A 135 -51.70 -1.56 5.98
N TRP A 136 -50.48 -1.17 5.58
CA TRP A 136 -50.19 -0.52 4.30
C TRP A 136 -50.50 -1.44 3.10
N LEU A 137 -50.04 -2.70 3.17
CA LEU A 137 -50.34 -3.75 2.18
C LEU A 137 -51.85 -3.95 2.01
N SER A 138 -52.60 -4.13 3.10
CA SER A 138 -54.05 -4.29 3.02
C SER A 138 -54.75 -3.08 2.40
N ARG A 139 -54.36 -1.82 2.71
CA ARG A 139 -54.97 -0.64 2.04
C ARG A 139 -54.77 -0.65 0.52
N GLY A 140 -53.54 -0.88 0.06
CA GLY A 140 -53.24 -0.94 -1.38
C GLY A 140 -53.93 -2.11 -2.08
N MET A 141 -53.98 -3.28 -1.44
CA MET A 141 -54.67 -4.44 -2.00
C MET A 141 -56.20 -4.33 -1.93
N SER A 142 -56.78 -3.59 -0.98
CA SER A 142 -58.22 -3.30 -0.95
C SER A 142 -58.61 -2.34 -2.07
N GLN A 143 -57.81 -1.30 -2.34
CA GLN A 143 -58.00 -0.40 -3.50
C GLN A 143 -57.90 -1.18 -4.82
N MET A 144 -56.88 -2.03 -4.96
CA MET A 144 -56.73 -2.91 -6.13
C MET A 144 -57.89 -3.91 -6.25
N ALA A 145 -58.41 -4.45 -5.14
CA ALA A 145 -59.55 -5.37 -5.14
C ALA A 145 -60.84 -4.68 -5.61
N THR A 146 -61.10 -3.44 -5.17
CA THR A 146 -62.26 -2.65 -5.65
C THR A 146 -62.15 -2.37 -7.15
N GLU A 147 -61.00 -1.87 -7.63
CA GLU A 147 -60.77 -1.58 -9.06
C GLU A 147 -60.71 -2.86 -9.92
N LEU A 148 -60.57 -4.05 -9.31
CA LEU A 148 -60.62 -5.36 -9.97
C LEU A 148 -62.03 -5.95 -10.08
N LEU A 149 -62.95 -5.52 -9.21
CA LEU A 149 -64.33 -6.01 -9.16
C LEU A 149 -65.30 -5.10 -9.95
N ASP A 150 -64.99 -3.82 -10.07
CA ASP A 150 -65.70 -2.88 -10.96
C ASP A 150 -65.62 -3.34 -12.43
N GLU A 151 -66.78 -3.48 -13.10
CA GLU A 151 -66.85 -3.91 -14.51
C GLU A 151 -66.54 -2.79 -15.52
N SER A 152 -66.57 -1.52 -15.09
CA SER A 152 -66.17 -0.36 -15.91
C SER A 152 -64.65 -0.13 -15.92
N SER A 153 -63.91 -0.85 -15.07
CA SER A 153 -62.50 -0.64 -14.82
C SER A 153 -61.58 -1.13 -15.94
N SER A 154 -60.62 -0.27 -16.32
CA SER A 154 -59.50 -0.65 -17.21
C SER A 154 -58.64 -1.80 -16.67
N LEU A 155 -58.63 -2.03 -15.35
CA LEU A 155 -57.90 -3.14 -14.74
C LEU A 155 -58.50 -4.49 -15.15
N GLN A 156 -59.83 -4.62 -15.27
CA GLN A 156 -60.46 -5.88 -15.73
C GLN A 156 -60.10 -6.24 -17.18
N ALA A 157 -59.79 -5.26 -18.04
CA ALA A 157 -59.26 -5.50 -19.37
C ALA A 157 -57.79 -5.94 -19.28
N ARG A 158 -56.95 -5.16 -18.59
CA ARG A 158 -55.50 -5.43 -18.42
C ARG A 158 -55.21 -6.79 -17.81
N VAL A 159 -56.03 -7.23 -16.86
CA VAL A 159 -55.95 -8.54 -16.19
C VAL A 159 -56.15 -9.73 -17.14
N ARG A 160 -56.77 -9.53 -18.30
CA ARG A 160 -56.96 -10.57 -19.33
C ARG A 160 -55.73 -10.72 -20.22
N GLU A 161 -54.90 -9.69 -20.37
CA GLU A 161 -53.71 -9.67 -21.24
C GLU A 161 -52.73 -10.83 -20.94
N PRO A 162 -51.99 -11.35 -21.94
CA PRO A 162 -50.98 -12.39 -21.71
C PRO A 162 -49.85 -11.95 -20.78
N ASN A 163 -49.48 -10.67 -20.81
CA ASN A 163 -48.30 -10.13 -20.12
C ASN A 163 -48.62 -9.53 -18.72
N PHE A 164 -49.81 -9.79 -18.17
CA PHE A 164 -50.24 -9.17 -16.92
C PHE A 164 -49.43 -9.65 -15.70
N SER A 165 -48.62 -8.73 -15.15
CA SER A 165 -47.86 -8.94 -13.91
C SER A 165 -48.61 -8.38 -12.71
N LEU A 166 -49.08 -9.28 -11.83
CA LEU A 166 -49.72 -8.90 -10.56
C LEU A 166 -48.83 -7.97 -9.73
N VAL A 167 -47.52 -8.24 -9.67
CA VAL A 167 -46.58 -7.44 -8.88
C VAL A 167 -46.57 -6.00 -9.37
N LEU A 168 -46.39 -5.77 -10.68
CA LEU A 168 -46.35 -4.43 -11.26
C LEU A 168 -47.69 -3.68 -11.10
N ALA A 169 -48.82 -4.37 -11.27
CA ALA A 169 -50.13 -3.80 -11.01
C ALA A 169 -50.29 -3.38 -9.54
N ALA A 170 -49.93 -4.27 -8.59
CA ALA A 170 -49.96 -4.00 -7.15
C ALA A 170 -49.13 -2.77 -6.75
N GLN A 171 -48.00 -2.49 -7.43
CA GLN A 171 -47.18 -1.32 -7.13
C GLN A 171 -47.93 0.00 -7.38
N GLN A 172 -48.82 0.04 -8.38
CA GLN A 172 -49.61 1.24 -8.71
C GLN A 172 -50.56 1.65 -7.57
N TYR A 173 -50.98 0.71 -6.72
CA TYR A 173 -51.84 0.97 -5.56
C TYR A 173 -51.05 1.13 -4.25
N LEU A 174 -50.00 0.33 -4.06
CA LEU A 174 -49.17 0.40 -2.84
C LEU A 174 -48.45 1.74 -2.69
N TRP A 175 -47.86 2.28 -3.76
CA TRP A 175 -47.17 3.58 -3.72
C TRP A 175 -48.12 4.79 -3.71
N ARG A 176 -49.42 4.62 -3.98
CA ARG A 176 -50.45 5.65 -3.74
C ARG A 176 -50.76 5.86 -2.25
N ASN A 177 -50.32 4.94 -1.38
CA ASN A 177 -50.57 4.99 0.07
C ASN A 177 -49.27 5.33 0.81
N ASN A 178 -49.33 6.29 1.76
CA ASN A 178 -48.19 6.67 2.58
C ASN A 178 -47.53 5.45 3.25
N GLN A 179 -46.24 5.28 2.99
CA GLN A 179 -45.42 4.21 3.59
C GLN A 179 -45.17 4.49 5.09
N PRO A 180 -45.08 3.46 5.94
CA PRO A 180 -44.67 3.61 7.34
C PRO A 180 -43.19 3.98 7.44
N MET A 181 -42.89 5.16 8.01
CA MET A 181 -41.53 5.63 8.29
C MET A 181 -40.73 4.61 9.12
N GLY A 182 -39.48 4.37 8.72
CA GLY A 182 -38.54 3.45 9.36
C GLY A 182 -38.75 1.97 9.01
N GLU A 183 -39.70 1.64 8.13
CA GLU A 183 -39.92 0.26 7.64
C GLU A 183 -39.80 0.15 6.10
N GLU A 184 -39.14 1.10 5.43
CA GLU A 184 -39.04 1.23 3.97
C GLU A 184 -38.48 -0.05 3.31
N ALA A 185 -37.41 -0.61 3.88
CA ALA A 185 -36.81 -1.85 3.40
C ALA A 185 -37.76 -3.06 3.51
N LYS A 186 -38.65 -3.08 4.50
CA LYS A 186 -39.68 -4.13 4.64
C LYS A 186 -40.81 -3.93 3.62
N CYS A 187 -41.19 -2.67 3.39
CA CYS A 187 -42.17 -2.30 2.35
C CYS A 187 -41.70 -2.75 0.97
N GLN A 188 -40.43 -2.48 0.61
CA GLN A 188 -39.85 -2.87 -0.68
C GLN A 188 -39.81 -4.40 -0.87
N VAL A 189 -39.46 -5.15 0.17
CA VAL A 189 -39.47 -6.63 0.14
C VAL A 189 -40.88 -7.20 0.02
N ALA A 190 -41.86 -6.64 0.74
CA ALA A 190 -43.24 -7.09 0.65
C ALA A 190 -43.88 -6.74 -0.70
N ALA A 191 -43.64 -5.53 -1.21
CA ALA A 191 -44.18 -5.01 -2.47
C ALA A 191 -43.55 -5.62 -3.74
N THR A 192 -42.65 -6.59 -3.57
CA THR A 192 -42.07 -7.42 -4.65
C THR A 192 -42.31 -8.92 -4.44
N HIS A 193 -42.86 -9.34 -3.29
CA HIS A 193 -43.07 -10.75 -2.96
C HIS A 193 -44.46 -11.25 -3.39
N LEU A 194 -44.53 -11.75 -4.63
CA LEU A 194 -45.76 -12.25 -5.28
C LEU A 194 -46.69 -13.09 -4.36
N PRO A 195 -46.24 -14.07 -3.56
CA PRO A 195 -47.13 -14.86 -2.71
C PRO A 195 -47.85 -14.03 -1.63
N THR A 196 -47.19 -13.02 -1.07
CA THR A 196 -47.78 -12.16 -0.04
C THR A 196 -48.76 -11.16 -0.64
N LEU A 197 -48.43 -10.58 -1.80
CA LEU A 197 -49.35 -9.71 -2.54
C LEU A 197 -50.62 -10.47 -2.97
N TRP A 198 -50.46 -11.71 -3.44
CA TRP A 198 -51.57 -12.55 -3.87
C TRP A 198 -52.48 -12.97 -2.71
N ASP A 199 -51.92 -13.36 -1.56
CA ASP A 199 -52.70 -13.73 -0.38
C ASP A 199 -53.49 -12.54 0.18
N HIS A 200 -52.86 -11.36 0.29
CA HIS A 200 -53.56 -10.12 0.64
C HIS A 200 -54.65 -9.75 -0.38
N LEU A 201 -54.40 -9.82 -1.69
CA LEU A 201 -55.43 -9.51 -2.69
C LEU A 201 -56.61 -10.50 -2.62
N GLN A 202 -56.34 -11.80 -2.48
CA GLN A 202 -57.42 -12.80 -2.30
C GLN A 202 -58.23 -12.53 -1.03
N ARG A 203 -57.58 -12.11 0.06
CA ARG A 203 -58.24 -11.75 1.32
C ARG A 203 -59.18 -10.56 1.13
N GLU A 204 -58.69 -9.47 0.56
CA GLU A 204 -59.50 -8.25 0.36
C GLU A 204 -60.65 -8.50 -0.63
N VAL A 205 -60.42 -9.22 -1.74
CA VAL A 205 -61.48 -9.60 -2.69
C VAL A 205 -62.57 -10.45 -2.02
N ARG A 206 -62.23 -11.42 -1.15
CA ARG A 206 -63.25 -12.17 -0.37
C ARG A 206 -64.02 -11.27 0.58
N ILE A 207 -63.36 -10.29 1.22
CA ILE A 207 -64.00 -9.35 2.15
C ILE A 207 -65.01 -8.46 1.42
N ILE A 208 -64.70 -7.98 0.21
CA ILE A 208 -65.65 -7.22 -0.61
C ILE A 208 -66.82 -8.12 -1.03
N LEU A 209 -66.55 -9.24 -1.70
CA LEU A 209 -67.59 -10.14 -2.23
C LEU A 209 -68.51 -10.72 -1.15
N SER A 210 -68.02 -10.95 0.07
CA SER A 210 -68.84 -11.40 1.21
C SER A 210 -69.94 -10.43 1.64
N ARG A 211 -69.89 -9.17 1.20
CA ARG A 211 -70.93 -8.15 1.43
C ARG A 211 -72.04 -8.18 0.37
N GLU A 212 -71.81 -8.85 -0.76
CA GLU A 212 -72.71 -8.88 -1.92
C GLU A 212 -73.44 -10.22 -2.06
N GLY A 213 -72.90 -11.31 -1.51
CA GLY A 213 -73.53 -12.63 -1.54
C GLY A 213 -72.52 -13.77 -1.50
N SER A 214 -72.94 -14.97 -1.89
CA SER A 214 -72.11 -16.19 -1.85
C SER A 214 -70.85 -16.05 -2.72
N PRO A 215 -69.65 -15.85 -2.14
CA PRO A 215 -68.49 -15.37 -2.90
C PRO A 215 -67.96 -16.43 -3.87
N GLU A 216 -68.22 -17.71 -3.62
CA GLU A 216 -67.76 -18.80 -4.49
C GLU A 216 -68.52 -18.88 -5.82
N LYS A 217 -69.75 -18.33 -5.88
CA LYS A 217 -70.58 -18.33 -7.10
C LYS A 217 -70.34 -17.11 -7.99
N ASN A 218 -69.89 -15.98 -7.44
CA ASN A 218 -69.66 -14.75 -8.20
C ASN A 218 -68.65 -14.99 -9.34
N GLU A 219 -68.97 -14.52 -10.54
CA GLU A 219 -68.13 -14.70 -11.73
C GLU A 219 -66.77 -13.99 -11.61
N ALA A 220 -66.74 -12.84 -10.92
CA ALA A 220 -65.50 -12.13 -10.62
C ALA A 220 -64.54 -12.97 -9.77
N TRP A 221 -65.04 -13.75 -8.80
CA TRP A 221 -64.19 -14.67 -8.02
C TRP A 221 -63.62 -15.80 -8.89
N ARG A 222 -64.38 -16.30 -9.86
CA ARG A 222 -63.90 -17.28 -10.86
C ARG A 222 -62.84 -16.67 -11.79
N LYS A 223 -63.05 -15.43 -12.27
CA LYS A 223 -62.06 -14.64 -13.04
C LYS A 223 -60.76 -14.46 -12.24
N VAL A 224 -60.84 -14.12 -10.96
CA VAL A 224 -59.66 -13.99 -10.06
C VAL A 224 -58.97 -15.35 -9.81
N LYS A 225 -59.71 -16.43 -9.51
CA LYS A 225 -59.11 -17.77 -9.33
C LYS A 225 -58.35 -18.27 -10.57
N ALA A 226 -58.78 -17.90 -11.79
CA ALA A 226 -58.13 -18.28 -13.03
C ALA A 226 -56.69 -17.71 -13.17
N LEU A 227 -56.42 -16.53 -12.61
CA LEU A 227 -55.08 -15.91 -12.64
C LEU A 227 -54.03 -16.76 -11.90
N ALA A 228 -54.41 -17.38 -10.78
CA ALA A 228 -53.52 -18.17 -9.93
C ALA A 228 -52.88 -19.39 -10.63
N TRP A 229 -53.47 -19.82 -11.74
CA TRP A 229 -53.09 -21.05 -12.44
C TRP A 229 -52.36 -20.82 -13.77
N ARG A 230 -52.19 -19.57 -14.21
CA ARG A 230 -51.42 -19.26 -15.43
C ARG A 230 -49.96 -19.71 -15.32
N PRO A 231 -49.39 -20.36 -16.35
CA PRO A 231 -47.99 -20.78 -16.36
C PRO A 231 -47.00 -19.63 -16.11
N GLU A 232 -47.24 -18.43 -16.63
CA GLU A 232 -46.35 -17.26 -16.43
C GLU A 232 -46.14 -16.91 -14.95
N HIS A 233 -47.19 -17.04 -14.13
CA HIS A 233 -47.16 -16.68 -12.71
C HIS A 233 -46.44 -17.75 -11.88
N LYS A 234 -46.63 -19.03 -12.21
CA LYS A 234 -45.84 -20.14 -11.63
C LYS A 234 -44.39 -20.13 -12.10
N ALA A 235 -44.13 -19.71 -13.33
CA ALA A 235 -42.77 -19.49 -13.85
C ALA A 235 -42.07 -18.40 -13.03
N SER A 236 -42.73 -17.27 -12.76
CA SER A 236 -42.20 -16.17 -11.93
C SER A 236 -41.99 -16.54 -10.46
N ALA A 237 -42.65 -17.60 -9.97
CA ALA A 237 -42.48 -18.13 -8.61
C ALA A 237 -41.37 -19.20 -8.48
N ARG A 238 -40.90 -19.79 -9.59
CA ARG A 238 -39.81 -20.81 -9.61
C ARG A 238 -38.54 -20.33 -10.32
N LYS A 239 -38.66 -19.51 -11.36
CA LYS A 239 -37.59 -18.67 -11.90
C LYS A 239 -37.69 -17.29 -11.26
N GLY A 240 -36.76 -16.95 -10.37
CA GLY A 240 -36.65 -15.58 -9.89
C GLY A 240 -36.33 -14.64 -11.05
N THR A 241 -37.26 -13.74 -11.38
CA THR A 241 -37.26 -12.81 -12.53
C THR A 241 -37.15 -13.47 -13.92
N PRO A 242 -38.24 -13.46 -14.72
CA PRO A 242 -38.13 -13.29 -16.17
C PRO A 242 -37.36 -11.99 -16.49
N ALA A 243 -36.75 -11.90 -17.68
CA ALA A 243 -35.94 -10.73 -18.04
C ALA A 243 -36.79 -9.45 -18.11
N ALA A 244 -36.34 -8.41 -17.40
CA ALA A 244 -36.76 -7.05 -17.68
C ALA A 244 -36.08 -6.53 -18.97
N ALA A 245 -36.58 -5.40 -19.48
CA ALA A 245 -35.87 -4.59 -20.49
C ALA A 245 -34.42 -4.32 -20.03
N PRO A 246 -33.44 -4.21 -20.97
CA PRO A 246 -32.03 -4.48 -20.71
C PRO A 246 -31.45 -3.70 -19.52
N SER A 247 -31.33 -4.37 -18.38
CA SER A 247 -30.72 -3.82 -17.18
C SER A 247 -29.21 -3.68 -17.39
N LEU A 248 -28.65 -2.50 -17.12
CA LEU A 248 -27.19 -2.25 -17.12
C LEU A 248 -26.52 -2.90 -15.90
N GLY A 249 -26.63 -4.23 -15.79
CA GLY A 249 -26.13 -5.02 -14.69
C GLY A 249 -25.77 -6.43 -15.17
N PRO A 250 -24.63 -6.99 -14.74
CA PRO A 250 -24.13 -8.26 -15.24
C PRO A 250 -25.06 -9.44 -14.90
N THR A 251 -25.21 -10.36 -15.85
CA THR A 251 -26.06 -11.55 -15.68
C THR A 251 -25.50 -12.49 -14.60
N ARG A 252 -26.34 -13.38 -14.07
CA ARG A 252 -25.92 -14.39 -13.09
C ARG A 252 -24.85 -15.36 -13.64
N GLU A 253 -24.73 -15.46 -14.96
CA GLU A 253 -23.71 -16.27 -15.64
C GLU A 253 -22.40 -15.48 -15.81
N GLN A 254 -22.46 -14.21 -16.21
CA GLN A 254 -21.30 -13.31 -16.22
C GLN A 254 -20.68 -13.19 -14.81
N LEU A 255 -21.51 -13.10 -13.76
CA LEU A 255 -21.03 -13.09 -12.37
C LEU A 255 -20.39 -14.42 -11.93
N ARG A 256 -20.80 -15.56 -12.51
CA ARG A 256 -20.14 -16.85 -12.31
C ARG A 256 -18.81 -16.94 -13.06
N ALA A 257 -18.75 -16.44 -14.30
CA ALA A 257 -17.52 -16.41 -15.09
C ALA A 257 -16.45 -15.49 -14.45
N VAL A 258 -16.84 -14.32 -13.96
CA VAL A 258 -15.97 -13.44 -13.15
C VAL A 258 -15.46 -14.17 -11.91
N GLN A 259 -16.33 -14.87 -11.16
CA GLN A 259 -15.89 -15.61 -9.97
C GLN A 259 -14.95 -16.77 -10.33
N ALA A 260 -15.22 -17.54 -11.40
CA ALA A 260 -14.36 -18.63 -11.83
C ALA A 260 -12.94 -18.15 -12.18
N ARG A 261 -12.82 -17.01 -12.90
CA ARG A 261 -11.53 -16.37 -13.20
C ARG A 261 -10.82 -15.83 -11.95
N VAL A 262 -11.58 -15.37 -10.94
CA VAL A 262 -11.04 -15.02 -9.62
C VAL A 262 -10.51 -16.27 -8.89
N ASP A 263 -11.26 -17.37 -8.90
CA ASP A 263 -10.89 -18.61 -8.20
C ASP A 263 -9.65 -19.26 -8.83
N GLU A 264 -9.56 -19.26 -10.17
CA GLU A 264 -8.39 -19.69 -10.95
C GLU A 264 -7.16 -18.82 -10.66
N PHE A 265 -7.31 -17.49 -10.71
CA PHE A 265 -6.24 -16.56 -10.37
C PHE A 265 -5.76 -16.75 -8.92
N VAL A 266 -6.67 -16.86 -7.95
CA VAL A 266 -6.34 -17.05 -6.53
C VAL A 266 -5.58 -18.36 -6.31
N LYS A 267 -5.97 -19.44 -6.99
CA LYS A 267 -5.23 -20.70 -6.96
C LYS A 267 -3.79 -20.49 -7.44
N LYS A 268 -3.62 -20.07 -8.71
CA LYS A 268 -2.30 -19.90 -9.33
C LYS A 268 -1.41 -18.93 -8.55
N ALA A 269 -1.96 -17.80 -8.12
CA ALA A 269 -1.22 -16.79 -7.37
C ALA A 269 -0.81 -17.27 -5.96
N SER A 270 -1.57 -18.18 -5.33
CA SER A 270 -1.16 -18.79 -4.06
C SER A 270 -0.01 -19.77 -4.27
N GLU A 271 -0.09 -20.62 -5.30
CA GLU A 271 0.95 -21.60 -5.65
C GLU A 271 2.28 -20.90 -5.96
N LEU A 272 2.26 -19.81 -6.75
CA LEU A 272 3.46 -19.02 -7.08
C LEU A 272 4.06 -18.30 -5.85
N LEU A 273 3.24 -17.84 -4.91
CA LEU A 273 3.73 -17.25 -3.66
C LEU A 273 4.36 -18.29 -2.72
N GLU A 274 3.89 -19.55 -2.74
CA GLU A 274 4.51 -20.64 -1.97
C GLU A 274 5.87 -21.02 -2.53
N ILE A 275 6.00 -21.09 -3.86
CA ILE A 275 7.27 -21.28 -4.57
C ILE A 275 8.26 -20.14 -4.28
N GLU A 276 7.81 -18.89 -4.35
CA GLU A 276 8.66 -17.72 -4.05
C GLU A 276 9.14 -17.72 -2.60
N ARG A 277 8.22 -17.93 -1.64
CA ARG A 277 8.55 -18.05 -0.21
C ARG A 277 9.54 -19.20 0.06
N ALA A 278 9.43 -20.31 -0.67
CA ALA A 278 10.37 -21.43 -0.52
C ALA A 278 11.79 -21.02 -0.97
N ALA A 279 11.92 -20.37 -2.12
CA ALA A 279 13.20 -19.87 -2.62
C ALA A 279 13.83 -18.80 -1.71
N GLU A 280 13.03 -17.84 -1.22
CA GLU A 280 13.46 -16.78 -0.30
C GLU A 280 13.95 -17.35 1.04
N VAL A 281 13.25 -18.34 1.61
CA VAL A 281 13.69 -19.07 2.80
C VAL A 281 14.95 -19.90 2.54
N GLU A 282 15.12 -20.47 1.35
CA GLU A 282 16.30 -21.26 1.00
C GLU A 282 17.54 -20.39 0.73
N ALA A 283 17.40 -19.25 0.04
CA ALA A 283 18.43 -18.23 -0.12
C ALA A 283 18.91 -17.74 1.27
N THR A 284 17.97 -17.42 2.15
CA THR A 284 18.29 -17.04 3.53
C THR A 284 19.05 -18.13 4.29
N LYS A 285 18.68 -19.40 4.13
CA LYS A 285 19.41 -20.52 4.76
C LYS A 285 20.85 -20.58 4.24
N ARG A 286 21.06 -20.57 2.92
CA ARG A 286 22.41 -20.54 2.32
C ARG A 286 23.26 -19.38 2.86
N ALA A 287 22.68 -18.19 3.02
CA ALA A 287 23.36 -17.03 3.59
C ALA A 287 23.68 -17.13 5.10
N LEU A 288 22.94 -17.96 5.85
CA LEU A 288 23.20 -18.24 7.27
C LEU A 288 24.15 -19.43 7.49
N ASP A 289 24.04 -20.46 6.64
CA ASP A 289 24.84 -21.70 6.70
C ASP A 289 26.25 -21.47 6.11
N GLY A 290 26.37 -20.60 5.10
CA GLY A 290 27.66 -20.15 4.56
C GLY A 290 28.49 -19.27 5.51
N ALA A 291 27.98 -18.95 6.70
CA ALA A 291 28.67 -18.15 7.71
C ALA A 291 29.59 -18.95 8.64
N GLU A 292 29.87 -20.24 8.36
CA GLU A 292 30.94 -21.01 9.02
C GLU A 292 32.35 -20.64 8.49
N MET A 293 32.68 -19.35 8.58
CA MET A 293 34.05 -18.83 8.42
C MET A 293 34.68 -18.50 9.79
N PRO A 294 36.02 -18.41 9.91
CA PRO A 294 36.70 -18.34 11.19
C PRO A 294 36.27 -17.16 12.09
N VAL A 295 36.39 -17.35 13.41
CA VAL A 295 36.01 -16.34 14.40
C VAL A 295 37.10 -15.26 14.50
N GLU A 296 37.16 -14.36 13.52
CA GLU A 296 37.72 -13.02 13.73
C GLU A 296 37.20 -11.98 12.70
N GLU A 297 37.05 -10.75 13.18
CA GLU A 297 36.82 -9.50 12.43
C GLU A 297 35.45 -9.24 11.75
N GLU A 298 34.94 -10.06 10.79
CA GLU A 298 33.88 -9.59 9.85
C GLU A 298 32.40 -9.60 10.36
N ASP A 299 32.02 -10.43 11.34
CA ASP A 299 30.61 -10.61 11.78
C ASP A 299 30.04 -9.45 12.65
N ARG A 300 30.60 -8.23 12.51
CA ARG A 300 30.20 -7.04 13.29
C ARG A 300 28.92 -6.39 12.75
N ASP A 301 28.79 -6.26 11.43
CA ASP A 301 27.73 -5.42 10.85
C ASP A 301 26.34 -6.06 10.85
N ASN A 302 26.25 -7.40 10.86
CA ASN A 302 24.97 -8.11 10.83
C ASN A 302 24.56 -8.73 12.18
N SER A 303 25.42 -8.75 13.21
CA SER A 303 25.11 -9.42 14.49
C SER A 303 25.39 -8.57 15.74
N LEU A 304 24.36 -8.38 16.56
CA LEU A 304 24.47 -7.78 17.88
C LEU A 304 24.60 -8.88 18.94
N ARG A 305 25.85 -9.26 19.24
CA ARG A 305 26.19 -10.24 20.28
C ARG A 305 26.16 -9.63 21.70
N LYS A 306 26.14 -10.48 22.73
CA LYS A 306 26.17 -10.09 24.16
C LYS A 306 25.05 -9.14 24.56
N ILE A 307 23.81 -9.51 24.26
CA ILE A 307 22.59 -8.74 24.61
C ILE A 307 21.75 -9.47 25.67
N VAL A 308 21.04 -8.73 26.53
CA VAL A 308 20.07 -9.26 27.52
C VAL A 308 18.72 -8.56 27.40
N VAL A 309 17.61 -9.29 27.59
CA VAL A 309 16.28 -8.68 27.71
C VAL A 309 16.17 -7.97 29.06
N VAL A 310 16.02 -6.65 29.04
CA VAL A 310 15.85 -5.82 30.23
C VAL A 310 14.37 -5.74 30.63
N ARG A 311 13.46 -5.76 29.65
CA ARG A 311 12.02 -5.58 29.88
C ARG A 311 11.19 -6.20 28.76
N SER A 312 9.99 -6.65 29.09
CA SER A 312 8.92 -6.89 28.10
C SER A 312 7.66 -6.08 28.48
N TYR A 313 6.87 -5.72 27.45
CA TYR A 313 5.59 -5.04 27.58
C TYR A 313 4.72 -5.27 26.32
N THR A 314 3.45 -4.84 26.37
CA THR A 314 2.60 -4.78 25.17
C THR A 314 2.66 -3.39 24.54
N GLY A 315 2.89 -3.31 23.22
CA GLY A 315 2.79 -2.08 22.44
C GLY A 315 1.41 -1.82 21.84
N LEU A 316 1.35 -0.85 20.91
CA LEU A 316 0.17 -0.58 20.08
C LEU A 316 -0.26 -1.83 19.30
N GLY A 317 -1.53 -1.92 18.92
CA GLY A 317 -2.12 -3.10 18.25
C GLY A 317 -2.22 -4.36 19.15
N GLY A 318 -1.49 -4.41 20.27
CA GLY A 318 -1.33 -5.62 21.08
C GLY A 318 -0.02 -6.37 20.83
N GLN A 319 0.92 -5.79 20.07
CA GLN A 319 2.24 -6.38 19.78
C GLN A 319 3.05 -6.62 21.06
N HIS A 320 3.90 -7.65 21.05
CA HIS A 320 4.79 -7.99 22.16
C HIS A 320 6.15 -7.31 21.98
N LEU A 321 6.49 -6.35 22.82
CA LEU A 321 7.73 -5.58 22.72
C LEU A 321 8.72 -6.05 23.79
N ALA A 322 9.84 -6.62 23.35
CA ALA A 322 11.00 -6.89 24.19
C ALA A 322 12.02 -5.74 24.04
N GLN A 323 12.42 -5.12 25.14
CA GLN A 323 13.50 -4.14 25.18
C GLN A 323 14.76 -4.82 25.73
N LEU A 324 15.83 -4.75 24.95
CA LEU A 324 17.10 -5.40 25.20
C LEU A 324 18.25 -4.38 25.29
N ARG A 325 19.37 -4.77 25.90
CA ARG A 325 20.56 -3.93 26.13
C ARG A 325 21.84 -4.77 26.03
N SER A 326 22.96 -4.16 25.65
CA SER A 326 24.28 -4.83 25.69
C SER A 326 24.71 -5.18 27.12
N VAL A 327 25.36 -6.33 27.30
CA VAL A 327 25.98 -6.74 28.57
C VAL A 327 27.29 -5.97 28.79
N GLY A 328 27.38 -5.28 29.93
CA GLY A 328 28.54 -4.50 30.36
C GLY A 328 28.17 -3.45 31.42
N PRO A 329 29.10 -2.54 31.77
CA PRO A 329 28.81 -1.44 32.69
C PRO A 329 27.75 -0.49 32.15
N PRO A 330 27.02 0.24 33.03
CA PRO A 330 25.99 1.18 32.61
C PRO A 330 26.58 2.27 31.70
N GLY A 331 25.93 2.50 30.55
CA GLY A 331 26.39 3.43 29.52
C GLY A 331 27.19 2.80 28.38
N LYS A 332 27.53 1.50 28.44
CA LYS A 332 28.07 0.76 27.29
C LYS A 332 27.07 0.80 26.14
N LYS A 333 27.49 1.37 25.00
CA LYS A 333 26.71 1.39 23.75
C LYS A 333 26.65 0.00 23.09
N LEU A 334 25.64 -0.19 22.25
CA LEU A 334 25.64 -1.26 21.25
C LEU A 334 26.88 -1.10 20.35
N PRO A 335 27.51 -2.20 19.90
CA PRO A 335 28.55 -2.11 18.88
C PRO A 335 27.97 -1.53 17.57
N PRO A 336 28.80 -0.92 16.71
CA PRO A 336 28.39 -0.56 15.35
C PRO A 336 27.81 -1.79 14.64
N SER A 337 26.66 -1.60 14.00
CA SER A 337 26.03 -2.61 13.16
C SER A 337 25.03 -1.94 12.21
N ALA A 338 24.70 -2.61 11.10
CA ALA A 338 23.67 -2.18 10.16
C ALA A 338 22.23 -2.43 10.66
N ILE A 339 22.04 -2.95 11.89
CA ILE A 339 20.72 -3.28 12.43
C ILE A 339 19.90 -2.01 12.65
N SER A 340 18.83 -1.87 11.88
CA SER A 340 18.02 -0.68 11.71
C SER A 340 16.56 -0.89 12.13
N PRO A 341 15.83 0.16 12.55
CA PRO A 341 14.41 0.08 12.86
C PRO A 341 13.58 -0.43 11.68
N GLY A 342 13.13 -1.67 11.77
CA GLY A 342 12.39 -2.34 10.72
C GLY A 342 12.97 -3.68 10.29
N ASP A 343 14.24 -3.98 10.57
CA ASP A 343 14.82 -5.27 10.19
C ASP A 343 14.11 -6.44 10.86
N LEU A 344 14.04 -7.58 10.17
CA LEU A 344 13.68 -8.83 10.81
C LEU A 344 14.93 -9.44 11.47
N VAL A 345 14.77 -9.90 12.71
CA VAL A 345 15.86 -10.38 13.54
C VAL A 345 15.51 -11.68 14.26
N TYR A 346 16.49 -12.58 14.35
CA TYR A 346 16.45 -13.73 15.24
C TYR A 346 17.03 -13.37 16.61
N LEU A 347 16.42 -13.90 17.67
CA LEU A 347 16.96 -13.88 19.03
C LEU A 347 17.38 -15.31 19.39
N ARG A 348 18.69 -15.56 19.49
CA ARG A 348 19.27 -16.87 19.84
C ARG A 348 20.12 -16.76 21.12
N PRO A 349 20.25 -17.81 21.95
CA PRO A 349 21.23 -17.82 23.04
C PRO A 349 22.65 -17.66 22.52
N GLU A 350 23.51 -16.92 23.23
CA GLU A 350 24.93 -16.88 22.86
C GLU A 350 25.58 -18.25 23.09
N GLY A 351 26.20 -18.82 22.05
CA GLY A 351 26.86 -20.13 22.09
C GLY A 351 26.08 -21.33 21.55
N SER A 352 24.87 -21.15 20.98
CA SER A 352 24.17 -22.24 20.28
C SER A 352 24.61 -22.37 18.83
N ALA A 353 25.21 -23.51 18.45
CA ALA A 353 25.50 -23.87 17.07
C ALA A 353 24.33 -24.65 16.43
N GLY A 354 24.03 -24.35 15.17
CA GLY A 354 23.03 -25.04 14.34
C GLY A 354 21.55 -24.90 14.78
N PRO A 355 20.60 -25.40 13.97
CA PRO A 355 19.16 -25.34 14.23
C PRO A 355 18.68 -26.39 15.27
N GLY A 356 19.39 -26.51 16.40
CA GLY A 356 19.06 -27.42 17.50
C GLY A 356 18.09 -26.84 18.55
N TRP A 357 17.80 -25.54 18.51
CA TRP A 357 16.81 -24.91 19.39
C TRP A 357 15.43 -24.93 18.73
N GLY A 358 14.59 -25.88 19.14
CA GLY A 358 13.17 -25.89 18.77
C GLY A 358 12.48 -24.58 19.19
N GLU A 359 11.86 -23.92 18.21
CA GLU A 359 11.35 -22.54 18.26
C GLU A 359 12.44 -21.46 18.39
N GLU A 360 13.14 -21.18 17.28
CA GLU A 360 13.84 -19.90 17.09
C GLU A 360 12.86 -18.73 17.29
N MET A 361 13.22 -17.72 18.09
CA MET A 361 12.35 -16.57 18.29
C MET A 361 12.68 -15.42 17.34
N ARG A 362 11.70 -15.10 16.50
CA ARG A 362 11.72 -14.02 15.53
C ARG A 362 11.05 -12.76 16.08
N GLY A 363 11.48 -11.62 15.56
CA GLY A 363 10.77 -10.37 15.71
C GLY A 363 11.27 -9.31 14.73
N THR A 364 10.54 -8.20 14.65
CA THR A 364 10.95 -7.02 13.88
C THR A 364 11.55 -5.99 14.82
N VAL A 365 12.70 -5.40 14.48
CA VAL A 365 13.26 -4.27 15.25
C VAL A 365 12.24 -3.12 15.20
N GLN A 366 11.69 -2.76 16.36
CA GLN A 366 10.77 -1.64 16.47
C GLN A 366 11.56 -0.33 16.52
N SER A 367 12.61 -0.28 17.33
CA SER A 367 13.42 0.92 17.54
C SER A 367 14.81 0.66 18.10
N LEU A 368 15.73 1.57 17.78
CA LEU A 368 16.98 1.77 18.52
C LEU A 368 16.74 2.85 19.59
N GLY A 369 17.36 2.68 20.76
CA GLY A 369 17.26 3.63 21.87
C GLY A 369 18.15 4.86 21.68
N GLN A 370 17.66 6.03 22.10
CA GLN A 370 18.45 7.27 22.12
C GLN A 370 19.67 7.21 23.06
N ASP A 371 19.72 6.24 23.98
CA ASP A 371 20.91 5.95 24.79
C ASP A 371 22.04 5.28 23.99
N GLY A 372 21.78 4.86 22.75
CA GLY A 372 22.72 4.09 21.92
C GLY A 372 23.07 2.71 22.50
N ALA A 373 22.37 2.28 23.55
CA ALA A 373 22.68 1.08 24.35
C ALA A 373 21.51 0.08 24.37
N THR A 374 20.30 0.52 23.99
CA THR A 374 19.10 -0.31 23.94
C THR A 374 18.55 -0.51 22.53
N ILE A 375 17.89 -1.65 22.34
CA ILE A 375 17.14 -2.00 21.12
C ILE A 375 15.78 -2.58 21.56
N SER A 376 14.70 -2.22 20.88
CA SER A 376 13.37 -2.77 21.10
C SER A 376 12.94 -3.61 19.91
N ILE A 377 12.52 -4.85 20.15
CA ILE A 377 12.10 -5.81 19.13
C ILE A 377 10.64 -6.20 19.39
N ALA A 378 9.81 -6.12 18.35
CA ALA A 378 8.46 -6.65 18.33
C ALA A 378 8.51 -8.15 18.01
N LEU A 379 8.32 -8.99 19.03
CA LEU A 379 8.32 -10.45 18.90
C LEU A 379 7.00 -10.94 18.28
N GLU A 380 7.08 -11.94 17.41
CA GLU A 380 5.91 -12.59 16.80
C GLU A 380 5.03 -13.30 17.85
N LYS A 381 5.67 -13.98 18.81
CA LYS A 381 5.00 -14.67 19.92
C LYS A 381 4.39 -13.68 20.91
N ARG A 382 3.14 -13.93 21.32
CA ARG A 382 2.36 -13.02 22.19
C ARG A 382 3.00 -12.83 23.58
N HIS A 383 2.76 -11.66 24.17
CA HIS A 383 3.25 -11.32 25.51
C HIS A 383 2.68 -12.28 26.57
N GLY A 384 3.52 -13.15 27.14
CA GLY A 384 3.14 -14.18 28.10
C GLY A 384 3.17 -15.62 27.56
N ASP A 385 3.58 -15.83 26.30
CA ASP A 385 3.92 -17.15 25.75
C ASP A 385 5.06 -17.80 26.58
N PRO A 386 4.94 -19.05 27.04
CA PRO A 386 5.99 -19.73 27.82
C PRO A 386 7.37 -19.81 27.16
N ALA A 387 7.45 -19.80 25.82
CA ALA A 387 8.73 -19.70 25.11
C ALA A 387 9.39 -18.33 25.32
N THR A 388 8.60 -17.26 25.46
CA THR A 388 9.15 -15.90 25.66
C THR A 388 9.74 -15.68 27.04
N ALA A 389 9.29 -16.43 28.05
CA ALA A 389 9.92 -16.44 29.37
C ALA A 389 11.37 -16.96 29.31
N LYS A 390 11.70 -17.84 28.35
CA LYS A 390 13.04 -18.45 28.20
C LYS A 390 14.13 -17.46 27.79
N LEU A 391 13.81 -16.25 27.33
CA LEU A 391 14.80 -15.20 27.04
C LEU A 391 15.31 -14.47 28.29
N PHE A 392 14.51 -14.40 29.35
CA PHE A 392 14.85 -13.60 30.52
C PHE A 392 16.00 -14.24 31.30
N GLY A 393 16.96 -13.41 31.72
CA GLY A 393 18.17 -13.87 32.42
C GLY A 393 19.21 -14.57 31.54
N ARG A 394 19.02 -14.68 30.23
CA ARG A 394 20.00 -15.24 29.29
C ARG A 394 20.74 -14.16 28.52
N VAL A 395 22.01 -14.44 28.20
CA VAL A 395 22.78 -13.69 27.20
C VAL A 395 22.41 -14.21 25.82
N LEU A 396 22.14 -13.29 24.90
CA LEU A 396 21.58 -13.50 23.58
C LEU A 396 22.49 -12.89 22.50
N ARG A 397 22.37 -13.46 21.30
CA ARG A 397 22.79 -12.91 20.02
C ARG A 397 21.52 -12.48 19.27
N VAL A 398 21.52 -11.26 18.75
CA VAL A 398 20.48 -10.75 17.85
C VAL A 398 21.05 -10.67 16.45
N ASP A 399 20.51 -11.47 15.53
CA ASP A 399 21.00 -11.60 14.16
C ASP A 399 20.10 -10.87 13.17
N ARG A 400 20.67 -9.94 12.41
CA ARG A 400 20.02 -9.30 11.26
C ARG A 400 19.88 -10.32 10.14
N VAL A 401 18.66 -10.54 9.67
CA VAL A 401 18.42 -11.43 8.53
C VAL A 401 18.14 -10.57 7.31
N ARG A 402 19.06 -10.56 6.35
CA ARG A 402 19.01 -9.66 5.17
C ARG A 402 17.84 -9.95 4.23
N GLU A 403 17.44 -11.22 4.12
CA GLU A 403 16.54 -11.72 3.07
C GLU A 403 15.45 -12.67 3.58
N LEU A 404 15.19 -12.72 4.91
CA LEU A 404 14.15 -13.63 5.41
C LEU A 404 12.79 -13.18 4.88
N ALA A 405 12.11 -14.11 4.21
CA ALA A 405 10.69 -14.01 3.89
C ALA A 405 9.91 -13.37 5.04
N ASP A 406 9.42 -12.15 4.80
CA ASP A 406 8.50 -11.47 5.70
C ASP A 406 7.21 -12.30 5.70
N GLY A 407 7.16 -13.27 6.62
CA GLY A 407 6.04 -14.18 6.79
C GLY A 407 4.74 -13.43 6.98
N VAL A 408 4.79 -12.22 7.55
CA VAL A 408 3.63 -11.34 7.68
C VAL A 408 3.22 -10.79 6.32
N THR A 409 4.14 -10.36 5.44
CA THR A 409 3.79 -9.97 4.05
C THR A 409 3.30 -11.15 3.21
N TYR A 410 3.91 -12.34 3.31
CA TYR A 410 3.38 -13.55 2.67
C TYR A 410 1.94 -13.86 3.16
N GLU A 411 1.73 -13.90 4.48
CA GLU A 411 0.42 -14.17 5.07
C GLU A 411 -0.62 -13.09 4.71
N ARG A 412 -0.21 -11.83 4.60
CA ARG A 412 -1.08 -10.72 4.15
C ARG A 412 -1.47 -10.85 2.68
N ASN A 413 -0.53 -11.18 1.80
CA ASN A 413 -0.82 -11.46 0.39
C ASN A 413 -1.80 -12.64 0.27
N LEU A 414 -1.53 -13.75 0.96
CA LEU A 414 -2.39 -14.94 0.95
C LEU A 414 -3.76 -14.68 1.59
N ALA A 415 -3.83 -13.86 2.64
CA ALA A 415 -5.09 -13.44 3.25
C ALA A 415 -5.91 -12.53 2.32
N ALA A 416 -5.26 -11.64 1.55
CA ALA A 416 -5.94 -10.84 0.53
C ALA A 416 -6.44 -11.68 -0.63
N LEU A 417 -5.69 -12.68 -1.11
CA LEU A 417 -6.16 -13.64 -2.12
C LEU A 417 -7.39 -14.43 -1.60
N LYS A 418 -7.35 -14.93 -0.37
CA LYS A 418 -8.49 -15.60 0.27
C LYS A 418 -9.70 -14.67 0.49
N ALA A 419 -9.46 -13.39 0.77
CA ALA A 419 -10.50 -12.37 0.89
C ALA A 419 -11.10 -11.96 -0.46
N LEU A 420 -10.29 -11.91 -1.53
CA LEU A 420 -10.73 -11.72 -2.91
C LEU A 420 -11.64 -12.88 -3.36
N GLN A 421 -11.22 -14.13 -3.12
CA GLN A 421 -11.99 -15.32 -3.44
C GLN A 421 -13.35 -15.34 -2.72
N LYS A 422 -13.35 -15.14 -1.39
CA LYS A 422 -14.54 -15.21 -0.53
C LYS A 422 -15.46 -14.00 -0.64
N GLY A 423 -14.90 -12.81 -0.84
CA GLY A 423 -15.64 -11.55 -0.96
C GLY A 423 -16.20 -11.35 -2.36
N GLY A 424 -15.42 -11.69 -3.38
CA GLY A 424 -15.78 -11.73 -4.79
C GLY A 424 -16.66 -10.56 -5.21
N VAL A 425 -17.78 -10.85 -5.87
CA VAL A 425 -18.69 -9.85 -6.41
C VAL A 425 -19.58 -9.14 -5.36
N LYS A 426 -19.31 -9.31 -4.06
CA LYS A 426 -20.06 -8.71 -2.94
C LYS A 426 -19.22 -7.79 -2.03
N ALA A 427 -17.90 -7.71 -2.25
CA ALA A 427 -17.02 -6.77 -1.55
C ALA A 427 -17.34 -5.30 -1.92
N PRO A 428 -16.87 -4.29 -1.15
CA PRO A 428 -16.89 -2.89 -1.59
C PRO A 428 -16.25 -2.71 -2.98
N ALA A 429 -15.17 -3.45 -3.22
CA ALA A 429 -14.45 -3.55 -4.49
C ALA A 429 -15.19 -4.32 -5.60
N ALA A 430 -16.48 -4.66 -5.46
CA ALA A 430 -17.21 -5.45 -6.45
C ALA A 430 -17.23 -4.83 -7.86
N ARG A 431 -17.07 -3.50 -8.00
CA ARG A 431 -16.87 -2.85 -9.30
C ARG A 431 -15.46 -3.10 -9.85
N VAL A 432 -14.44 -2.81 -9.04
CA VAL A 432 -13.01 -3.06 -9.33
C VAL A 432 -12.77 -4.51 -9.78
N ILE A 433 -13.30 -5.49 -9.04
CA ILE A 433 -13.18 -6.93 -9.35
C ILE A 433 -13.85 -7.28 -10.69
N ARG A 434 -15.04 -6.74 -10.99
CA ARG A 434 -15.70 -6.94 -12.29
C ARG A 434 -14.92 -6.31 -13.45
N THR A 435 -14.21 -5.21 -13.22
CA THR A 435 -13.39 -4.54 -14.24
C THR A 435 -12.03 -5.23 -14.43
N LEU A 436 -11.50 -5.94 -13.42
CA LEU A 436 -10.21 -6.64 -13.54
C LEU A 436 -10.33 -8.13 -13.91
N PHE A 437 -11.53 -8.74 -13.81
CA PHE A 437 -11.80 -10.14 -14.17
C PHE A 437 -13.07 -10.31 -15.05
N GLY A 438 -13.57 -9.25 -15.67
CA GLY A 438 -14.74 -9.26 -16.55
C GLY A 438 -14.41 -9.08 -18.03
N ASP A 439 -15.46 -9.01 -18.85
CA ASP A 439 -15.39 -8.98 -20.32
C ASP A 439 -15.68 -7.58 -20.90
N GLY A 440 -15.50 -6.51 -20.11
CA GLY A 440 -15.54 -5.11 -20.56
C GLY A 440 -16.94 -4.49 -20.72
N LEU A 441 -18.00 -5.29 -20.65
CA LEU A 441 -19.41 -4.95 -20.92
C LEU A 441 -20.05 -3.80 -20.10
N ASN A 442 -19.31 -3.12 -19.23
CA ASN A 442 -19.79 -1.96 -18.45
C ASN A 442 -18.86 -0.73 -18.56
N ILE A 443 -17.95 -0.69 -19.53
CA ILE A 443 -17.15 0.50 -19.81
C ILE A 443 -17.97 1.42 -20.73
N VAL A 444 -18.61 2.42 -20.12
CA VAL A 444 -19.40 3.44 -20.82
C VAL A 444 -18.49 4.24 -21.76
N GLU A 445 -19.00 4.58 -22.94
CA GLU A 445 -18.29 5.44 -23.89
C GLU A 445 -18.22 6.87 -23.35
N ALA A 446 -17.01 7.43 -23.28
CA ALA A 446 -16.85 8.85 -22.96
C ALA A 446 -17.31 9.70 -24.18
N PRO A 447 -18.22 10.67 -24.01
CA PRO A 447 -18.68 11.52 -25.11
C PRO A 447 -17.59 12.53 -25.50
N GLY A 448 -16.67 12.11 -26.37
CA GLY A 448 -15.52 12.90 -26.81
C GLY A 448 -14.49 12.04 -27.52
N GLY A 449 -14.74 11.71 -28.79
CA GLY A 449 -13.82 10.90 -29.58
C GLY A 449 -12.55 11.67 -29.96
N ILE A 450 -11.42 11.30 -29.37
CA ILE A 450 -10.09 11.64 -29.93
C ILE A 450 -9.91 10.76 -31.18
N PRO A 451 -9.59 11.33 -32.36
CA PRO A 451 -9.47 10.55 -33.59
C PRO A 451 -8.32 9.54 -33.50
N GLN A 452 -8.57 8.30 -33.93
CA GLN A 452 -7.51 7.31 -34.08
C GLN A 452 -6.55 7.71 -35.20
N PRO A 453 -5.22 7.50 -35.05
CA PRO A 453 -4.27 7.76 -36.12
C PRO A 453 -4.44 6.70 -37.24
N THR A 454 -5.12 7.08 -38.31
CA THR A 454 -5.22 6.25 -39.52
C THR A 454 -3.85 6.10 -40.18
N SER A 455 -3.45 4.86 -40.48
CA SER A 455 -2.16 4.54 -41.09
C SER A 455 -2.08 4.99 -42.56
N GLN A 456 -1.66 6.23 -42.80
CA GLN A 456 -1.25 6.72 -44.12
C GLN A 456 0.07 7.49 -44.02
N THR A 457 1.06 7.10 -44.82
CA THR A 457 2.39 7.70 -44.89
C THR A 457 2.38 8.95 -45.80
N PRO A 458 2.73 10.14 -45.30
CA PRO A 458 3.02 11.29 -46.16
C PRO A 458 4.43 11.17 -46.74
N ASN A 459 4.58 11.44 -48.04
CA ASN A 459 5.89 11.67 -48.65
C ASN A 459 6.43 13.06 -48.25
N PRO A 460 7.77 13.29 -48.29
CA PRO A 460 8.35 14.57 -47.91
C PRO A 460 8.13 15.65 -48.98
N THR A 461 7.69 16.82 -48.56
CA THR A 461 7.78 18.09 -49.31
C THR A 461 8.55 19.12 -48.50
N THR A 462 9.24 20.02 -49.18
CA THR A 462 10.20 20.98 -48.61
C THR A 462 9.56 22.02 -47.69
N PRO A 463 10.30 22.53 -46.68
CA PRO A 463 9.81 23.56 -45.77
C PRO A 463 9.65 24.90 -46.47
N THR A 464 8.65 25.67 -46.07
CA THR A 464 8.53 27.11 -46.36
C THR A 464 8.72 27.87 -45.05
N GLU A 465 9.35 29.04 -45.11
CA GLU A 465 9.76 29.81 -43.92
C GLU A 465 8.55 30.46 -43.21
N ALA A 466 8.62 30.55 -41.88
CA ALA A 466 7.71 31.31 -41.04
C ALA A 466 8.50 31.93 -39.87
N GLU A 467 8.19 33.18 -39.53
CA GLU A 467 8.97 34.00 -38.60
C GLU A 467 8.74 33.66 -37.12
N PRO A 468 9.70 33.99 -36.21
CA PRO A 468 9.65 33.56 -34.82
C PRO A 468 8.75 34.44 -33.94
N GLU A 469 7.62 33.90 -33.48
CA GLU A 469 6.86 34.52 -32.39
C GLU A 469 7.61 34.42 -31.04
N THR A 470 7.60 35.52 -30.28
CA THR A 470 8.32 35.63 -29.00
C THR A 470 7.63 34.86 -27.87
N PRO A 471 8.37 34.14 -27.00
CA PRO A 471 7.78 33.31 -25.95
C PRO A 471 7.20 34.14 -24.78
N PRO A 472 6.00 33.83 -24.26
CA PRO A 472 5.49 34.44 -23.03
C PRO A 472 6.31 34.00 -21.82
N ASN A 473 6.83 34.96 -21.07
CA ASN A 473 7.69 34.72 -19.90
C ASN A 473 6.87 34.29 -18.67
N THR A 474 6.87 32.99 -18.33
CA THR A 474 6.15 32.46 -17.17
C THR A 474 6.94 31.47 -16.30
N ALA A 475 7.65 32.00 -15.30
CA ALA A 475 7.97 31.29 -14.06
C ALA A 475 8.16 32.29 -12.89
N PRO A 476 7.82 31.96 -11.62
CA PRO A 476 6.99 30.86 -11.12
C PRO A 476 5.81 31.38 -10.26
N LYS A 477 4.57 31.38 -10.79
CA LYS A 477 3.38 31.91 -10.06
C LYS A 477 2.93 31.10 -8.83
N LEU A 478 3.50 29.92 -8.58
CA LEU A 478 3.07 28.98 -7.54
C LEU A 478 3.09 29.55 -6.10
N LYS A 479 3.91 30.58 -5.82
CA LYS A 479 3.97 31.24 -4.50
C LYS A 479 2.94 32.36 -4.28
N LEU A 480 2.21 32.81 -5.31
CA LEU A 480 1.30 33.95 -5.19
C LEU A 480 -0.15 33.54 -4.90
N LEU A 481 -0.65 32.53 -5.62
CA LEU A 481 -2.03 32.02 -5.48
C LEU A 481 -2.34 31.45 -4.08
N LEU A 482 -1.32 30.95 -3.37
CA LEU A 482 -1.41 30.49 -1.97
C LEU A 482 -1.50 31.62 -0.93
N LYS A 483 -1.28 32.88 -1.31
CA LYS A 483 -1.53 34.05 -0.43
C LYS A 483 -2.89 34.70 -0.70
N GLU A 484 -3.28 34.86 -1.95
CA GLU A 484 -4.54 35.54 -2.30
C GLU A 484 -5.79 34.73 -1.87
N SER A 485 -5.66 33.41 -1.81
CA SER A 485 -6.68 32.48 -1.29
C SER A 485 -7.00 32.66 0.20
N GLN A 486 -6.14 33.32 0.99
CA GLN A 486 -6.40 33.60 2.42
C GLN A 486 -7.28 34.84 2.64
N SER A 487 -7.58 35.63 1.59
CA SER A 487 -8.18 36.97 1.74
C SER A 487 -9.69 37.06 1.43
N ARG A 488 -10.37 35.97 1.03
CA ARG A 488 -11.78 36.03 0.58
C ARG A 488 -12.68 35.05 1.33
N LYS A 489 -13.49 35.58 2.26
CA LYS A 489 -14.61 34.86 2.87
C LYS A 489 -15.81 34.83 1.93
N GLY A 490 -16.40 33.65 1.72
CA GLY A 490 -17.67 33.47 1.02
C GLY A 490 -17.54 33.17 -0.48
N GLY A 491 -18.05 32.01 -0.90
CA GLY A 491 -18.09 31.56 -2.29
C GLY A 491 -17.31 30.27 -2.53
N VAL A 492 -18.00 29.13 -2.55
CA VAL A 492 -17.42 27.85 -2.99
C VAL A 492 -17.32 27.86 -4.51
N ARG A 493 -16.11 27.90 -5.06
CA ARG A 493 -15.87 27.62 -6.49
C ARG A 493 -15.95 26.12 -6.73
N HIS A 494 -16.49 25.72 -7.88
CA HIS A 494 -16.54 24.31 -8.30
C HIS A 494 -15.12 23.76 -8.57
N PRO A 495 -14.78 22.51 -8.20
CA PRO A 495 -13.44 21.92 -8.35
C PRO A 495 -12.96 21.66 -9.79
N GLU A 496 -13.59 22.24 -10.81
CA GLU A 496 -13.41 21.88 -12.23
C GLU A 496 -12.76 22.98 -13.07
N ALA A 497 -12.48 24.13 -12.45
CA ALA A 497 -12.20 25.40 -13.14
C ALA A 497 -10.74 25.90 -13.00
N ASP A 498 -9.78 25.02 -12.74
CA ASP A 498 -8.35 25.37 -12.73
C ASP A 498 -7.49 24.13 -13.08
N PHE A 499 -6.98 24.09 -14.32
CA PHE A 499 -6.13 23.02 -14.85
C PHE A 499 -4.80 23.57 -15.41
N ASP A 500 -4.58 24.88 -15.33
CA ASP A 500 -3.62 25.67 -16.11
C ASP A 500 -2.14 25.37 -15.81
N TYR A 501 -1.88 24.53 -14.80
CA TYR A 501 -0.56 24.05 -14.39
C TYR A 501 -0.27 22.59 -14.80
N LEU A 502 -1.22 21.91 -15.44
CA LEU A 502 -1.11 20.53 -15.93
C LEU A 502 -1.15 20.49 -17.46
N ASP A 503 -0.31 19.67 -18.09
CA ASP A 503 -0.38 19.44 -19.54
C ASP A 503 -1.61 18.60 -19.93
N GLU A 504 -1.96 18.60 -21.23
CA GLU A 504 -3.14 17.93 -21.77
C GLU A 504 -3.23 16.44 -21.39
N SER A 505 -2.11 15.71 -21.37
CA SER A 505 -2.07 14.29 -21.01
C SER A 505 -2.32 14.06 -19.51
N GLN A 506 -1.78 14.95 -18.67
CA GLN A 506 -2.07 14.98 -17.23
C GLN A 506 -3.54 15.33 -16.99
N GLN A 507 -4.08 16.36 -17.65
CA GLN A 507 -5.49 16.74 -17.53
C GLN A 507 -6.42 15.60 -17.95
N GLY A 508 -6.11 14.88 -19.04
CA GLY A 508 -6.85 13.70 -19.49
C GLY A 508 -6.87 12.59 -18.44
N ALA A 509 -5.70 12.28 -17.85
CA ALA A 509 -5.59 11.30 -16.77
C ALA A 509 -6.39 11.72 -15.51
N VAL A 510 -6.35 13.00 -15.13
CA VAL A 510 -7.12 13.54 -13.99
C VAL A 510 -8.62 13.43 -14.23
N ARG A 511 -9.12 13.85 -15.41
CA ARG A 511 -10.55 13.75 -15.77
C ARG A 511 -11.04 12.31 -15.68
N LYS A 512 -10.28 11.36 -16.25
CA LYS A 512 -10.59 9.93 -16.26
C LYS A 512 -10.60 9.31 -14.86
N ALA A 513 -9.62 9.63 -14.03
CA ALA A 513 -9.53 9.11 -12.65
C ALA A 513 -10.58 9.71 -11.70
N LEU A 514 -11.07 10.92 -11.99
CA LEU A 514 -12.15 11.58 -11.26
C LEU A 514 -13.56 11.19 -11.75
N ASP A 515 -13.69 10.40 -12.82
CA ASP A 515 -14.97 9.82 -13.22
C ASP A 515 -15.46 8.75 -12.22
N ARG A 516 -16.73 8.84 -11.84
CA ARG A 516 -17.38 7.91 -10.90
C ARG A 516 -17.95 6.68 -11.59
N GLU A 517 -18.09 6.66 -12.92
CA GLU A 517 -18.44 5.47 -13.71
C GLU A 517 -17.21 4.59 -14.01
N GLY A 518 -16.04 5.20 -14.17
CA GLY A 518 -14.73 4.55 -14.10
C GLY A 518 -14.49 3.83 -12.78
N ALA A 519 -14.56 2.50 -12.78
CA ALA A 519 -14.26 1.67 -11.61
C ALA A 519 -12.76 1.50 -11.36
N VAL A 520 -11.95 1.49 -12.43
CA VAL A 520 -10.49 1.35 -12.40
C VAL A 520 -9.90 2.30 -13.45
N THR A 521 -8.89 3.09 -13.08
CA THR A 521 -8.04 3.85 -14.02
C THR A 521 -6.59 3.44 -13.84
N VAL A 522 -5.85 3.30 -14.93
CA VAL A 522 -4.41 3.02 -14.91
C VAL A 522 -3.64 4.21 -15.49
N ILE A 523 -2.78 4.82 -14.68
CA ILE A 523 -1.97 5.98 -15.07
C ILE A 523 -0.52 5.53 -15.23
N GLN A 524 -0.05 5.43 -16.47
CA GLN A 524 1.37 5.24 -16.75
C GLN A 524 2.07 6.60 -16.74
N GLY A 525 3.01 6.77 -15.81
CA GLY A 525 3.82 7.98 -15.68
C GLY A 525 5.30 7.70 -15.96
N PRO A 526 5.74 7.82 -17.23
CA PRO A 526 7.15 7.73 -17.61
C PRO A 526 8.07 8.66 -16.80
N PRO A 527 9.39 8.42 -16.78
CA PRO A 527 10.35 9.23 -16.02
C PRO A 527 10.21 10.74 -16.27
N GLY A 528 10.14 11.52 -15.19
CA GLY A 528 10.00 12.98 -15.24
C GLY A 528 8.60 13.52 -15.55
N THR A 529 7.60 12.70 -15.85
CA THR A 529 6.24 13.15 -16.27
C THR A 529 5.33 13.69 -15.16
N GLY A 530 5.85 13.85 -13.94
CA GLY A 530 5.09 14.39 -12.82
C GLY A 530 4.07 13.42 -12.20
N LYS A 531 4.10 12.12 -12.52
CA LYS A 531 3.22 11.05 -12.00
C LYS A 531 2.67 11.27 -10.58
N THR A 532 3.53 11.32 -9.57
CA THR A 532 3.09 11.46 -8.16
C THR A 532 2.47 12.84 -7.86
N VAL A 533 2.77 13.88 -8.64
CA VAL A 533 2.05 15.18 -8.58
C VAL A 533 0.64 15.04 -9.13
N VAL A 534 0.46 14.38 -10.29
CA VAL A 534 -0.86 14.06 -10.87
C VAL A 534 -1.68 13.20 -9.93
N VAL A 535 -1.07 12.18 -9.31
CA VAL A 535 -1.71 11.34 -8.29
C VAL A 535 -2.16 12.17 -7.09
N CYS A 536 -1.30 13.04 -6.55
CA CYS A 536 -1.68 13.91 -5.42
C CYS A 536 -2.78 14.91 -5.79
N ASP A 537 -2.79 15.44 -7.02
CA ASP A 537 -3.83 16.32 -7.55
C ASP A 537 -5.20 15.60 -7.64
N ILE A 538 -5.21 14.36 -8.14
CA ILE A 538 -6.44 13.53 -8.17
C ILE A 538 -6.95 13.27 -6.76
N ILE A 539 -6.06 12.93 -5.81
CA ILE A 539 -6.43 12.73 -4.40
C ILE A 539 -7.02 14.02 -3.81
N ALA A 540 -6.38 15.18 -4.04
CA ALA A 540 -6.89 16.47 -3.56
C ALA A 540 -8.26 16.81 -4.16
N LYS A 541 -8.47 16.60 -5.46
CA LYS A 541 -9.75 16.84 -6.16
C LYS A 541 -10.83 15.83 -5.77
N ALA A 542 -10.48 14.59 -5.42
CA ALA A 542 -11.41 13.62 -4.85
C ALA A 542 -11.85 14.00 -3.43
N VAL A 543 -10.91 14.40 -2.55
CA VAL A 543 -11.21 14.90 -1.21
C VAL A 543 -12.06 16.18 -1.27
N ALA A 544 -11.80 17.09 -2.21
CA ALA A 544 -12.62 18.28 -2.44
C ALA A 544 -14.06 17.95 -2.90
N ARG A 545 -14.28 16.75 -3.47
CA ARG A 545 -15.60 16.18 -3.81
C ARG A 545 -16.22 15.34 -2.66
N GLY A 546 -15.61 15.38 -1.47
CA GLY A 546 -16.08 14.71 -0.25
C GLY A 546 -15.69 13.23 -0.11
N GLU A 547 -14.79 12.72 -0.94
CA GLU A 547 -14.41 11.30 -0.96
C GLU A 547 -13.29 10.99 0.05
N ARG A 548 -13.40 9.90 0.82
CA ARG A 548 -12.28 9.38 1.65
C ARG A 548 -11.39 8.47 0.83
N VAL A 549 -10.07 8.70 0.91
CA VAL A 549 -9.07 8.03 0.07
C VAL A 549 -8.11 7.18 0.91
N LEU A 550 -7.82 5.97 0.42
CA LEU A 550 -6.69 5.15 0.88
C LEU A 550 -5.60 5.16 -0.20
N ALA A 551 -4.43 5.73 0.10
CA ALA A 551 -3.32 5.81 -0.85
C ALA A 551 -2.13 4.96 -0.38
N THR A 552 -1.67 4.05 -1.23
CA THR A 552 -0.60 3.11 -0.91
C THR A 552 0.46 3.02 -2.00
N ALA A 553 1.59 2.38 -1.66
CA ALA A 553 2.66 2.01 -2.59
C ALA A 553 3.41 0.78 -2.04
N PRO A 554 4.20 0.06 -2.84
CA PRO A 554 5.04 -1.04 -2.34
C PRO A 554 6.12 -0.57 -1.34
N THR A 555 6.76 0.58 -1.59
CA THR A 555 7.90 1.08 -0.80
C THR A 555 7.51 2.21 0.17
N ASN A 556 8.20 2.33 1.31
CA ASN A 556 7.94 3.42 2.26
C ASN A 556 8.25 4.80 1.66
N ALA A 557 9.31 4.92 0.86
CA ALA A 557 9.70 6.19 0.22
C ALA A 557 8.61 6.72 -0.73
N ALA A 558 7.96 5.85 -1.53
CA ALA A 558 6.87 6.26 -2.40
C ALA A 558 5.63 6.75 -1.60
N VAL A 559 5.30 6.08 -0.48
CA VAL A 559 4.23 6.55 0.41
C VAL A 559 4.58 7.90 1.03
N ASP A 560 5.80 8.07 1.54
CA ASP A 560 6.23 9.29 2.22
C ASP A 560 6.27 10.49 1.26
N ASN A 561 6.70 10.28 0.00
CA ASN A 561 6.63 11.28 -1.07
C ASN A 561 5.19 11.77 -1.33
N MET A 562 4.18 10.91 -1.19
CA MET A 562 2.77 11.33 -1.23
C MET A 562 2.35 12.08 0.04
N VAL A 563 2.76 11.60 1.23
CA VAL A 563 2.42 12.26 2.51
C VAL A 563 2.95 13.70 2.56
N GLU A 564 4.16 13.96 2.06
CA GLU A 564 4.75 15.29 2.02
C GLU A 564 3.97 16.23 1.08
N LYS A 565 3.69 15.80 -0.15
CA LYS A 565 2.96 16.59 -1.15
C LYS A 565 1.53 16.90 -0.69
N LEU A 566 0.80 15.90 -0.20
CA LEU A 566 -0.56 16.06 0.30
C LEU A 566 -0.61 16.91 1.59
N SER A 567 0.41 16.82 2.45
CA SER A 567 0.57 17.73 3.60
C SER A 567 0.78 19.18 3.17
N THR A 568 1.55 19.41 2.11
CA THR A 568 1.81 20.75 1.54
C THR A 568 0.55 21.33 0.89
N MET A 569 -0.32 20.47 0.34
CA MET A 569 -1.66 20.84 -0.13
C MET A 569 -2.68 21.14 1.00
N GLY A 570 -2.29 21.00 2.27
CA GLY A 570 -3.13 21.31 3.43
C GLY A 570 -4.16 20.25 3.81
N LEU A 571 -4.07 19.03 3.25
CA LEU A 571 -5.02 17.95 3.50
C LEU A 571 -4.80 17.29 4.87
N ASN A 572 -5.88 16.79 5.49
CA ASN A 572 -5.79 16.00 6.72
C ASN A 572 -5.35 14.56 6.39
N VAL A 573 -4.03 14.33 6.44
CA VAL A 573 -3.39 13.05 6.11
C VAL A 573 -2.90 12.31 7.36
N VAL A 574 -3.11 10.99 7.37
CA VAL A 574 -2.63 10.09 8.44
C VAL A 574 -1.79 8.98 7.83
N ARG A 575 -0.51 8.91 8.22
CA ARG A 575 0.46 7.92 7.74
C ARG A 575 0.54 6.75 8.72
N VAL A 576 0.09 5.56 8.30
CA VAL A 576 0.13 4.34 9.11
C VAL A 576 1.39 3.53 8.77
N GLY A 577 2.10 3.09 9.82
CA GLY A 577 3.38 2.37 9.74
C GLY A 577 4.25 2.62 10.99
N ASN A 578 5.44 2.00 11.06
CA ASN A 578 6.43 2.34 12.09
C ASN A 578 7.05 3.72 11.77
N PRO A 579 6.95 4.75 12.65
CA PRO A 579 7.54 6.07 12.42
C PRO A 579 9.03 6.06 12.12
N GLN A 580 9.78 5.04 12.56
CA GLN A 580 11.22 4.93 12.33
C GLN A 580 11.60 4.36 10.94
N ARG A 581 10.62 3.89 10.16
CA ARG A 581 10.78 3.57 8.72
C ARG A 581 10.34 4.74 7.81
N MET A 582 10.14 5.94 8.36
CA MET A 582 9.62 7.10 7.64
C MET A 582 10.64 8.24 7.58
N THR A 583 10.55 9.10 6.57
CA THR A 583 11.39 10.31 6.51
C THR A 583 11.07 11.30 7.66
N PRO A 584 12.06 12.05 8.18
CA PRO A 584 11.82 13.05 9.23
C PRO A 584 10.77 14.11 8.88
N ALA A 585 10.62 14.42 7.58
CA ALA A 585 9.64 15.38 7.08
C ALA A 585 8.18 14.93 7.30
N VAL A 586 7.92 13.61 7.29
CA VAL A 586 6.56 13.05 7.42
C VAL A 586 6.28 12.41 8.77
N THR A 587 7.27 12.28 9.65
CA THR A 587 7.12 11.65 10.98
C THR A 587 6.01 12.29 11.81
N SER A 588 5.78 13.60 11.68
CA SER A 588 4.68 14.34 12.33
C SER A 588 3.28 13.89 11.89
N ARG A 589 3.14 13.30 10.70
CA ARG A 589 1.90 12.73 10.17
C ARG A 589 1.71 11.26 10.54
N ALA A 590 2.68 10.60 11.18
CA ALA A 590 2.58 9.21 11.56
C ALA A 590 1.48 8.99 12.62
N LEU A 591 0.61 7.99 12.42
CA LEU A 591 -0.53 7.71 13.32
C LEU A 591 -0.11 7.61 14.79
N GLN A 592 0.99 6.90 15.08
CA GLN A 592 1.51 6.77 16.44
C GLN A 592 1.89 8.13 17.04
N VAL A 593 2.51 9.03 16.26
CA VAL A 593 2.96 10.35 16.72
C VAL A 593 1.78 11.28 16.98
N GLN A 594 0.74 11.23 16.12
CA GLN A 594 -0.51 11.97 16.36
C GLN A 594 -1.21 11.48 17.64
N VAL A 595 -1.35 10.15 17.81
CA VAL A 595 -1.92 9.53 19.03
C VAL A 595 -1.11 9.86 20.28
N ASP A 596 0.23 9.87 20.17
CA ASP A 596 1.13 10.16 21.29
C ASP A 596 1.07 11.63 21.71
N ALA A 597 0.82 12.56 20.77
CA ALA A 597 0.59 13.98 21.03
C ALA A 597 -0.77 14.23 21.70
N GLU A 598 -1.86 13.73 21.12
CA GLU A 598 -3.23 13.84 21.68
C GLU A 598 -3.32 13.25 23.10
N LEU A 599 -2.55 12.19 23.39
CA LEU A 599 -2.51 11.55 24.69
C LEU A 599 -1.40 12.05 25.61
N ALA A 600 -0.60 13.06 25.23
CA ALA A 600 0.57 13.48 25.99
C ALA A 600 0.21 13.87 27.44
N ASP A 601 -0.78 14.74 27.61
CA ASP A 601 -1.22 15.24 28.91
C ASP A 601 -1.87 14.14 29.75
N TRP A 602 -2.78 13.38 29.12
CA TRP A 602 -3.47 12.26 29.75
C TRP A 602 -2.49 11.17 30.23
N ARG A 603 -1.45 10.88 29.44
CA ARG A 603 -0.38 9.94 29.82
C ARG A 603 0.53 10.51 30.90
N ARG A 604 0.85 11.82 30.89
CA ARG A 604 1.58 12.48 32.00
C ARG A 604 0.80 12.35 33.31
N ASP A 605 -0.51 12.59 33.28
CA ASP A 605 -1.39 12.50 34.46
C ASP A 605 -1.56 11.07 34.96
N MET A 606 -1.77 10.11 34.06
CA MET A 606 -1.82 8.69 34.41
C MET A 606 -0.46 8.13 34.82
N ALA A 607 0.66 8.74 34.42
CA ALA A 607 1.98 8.38 34.92
C ALA A 607 2.18 8.83 36.38
N ARG A 608 1.77 10.06 36.74
CA ARG A 608 1.77 10.55 38.14
C ARG A 608 0.91 9.67 39.03
N ARG A 609 -0.38 9.48 38.70
CA ARG A 609 -1.30 8.59 39.44
C ARG A 609 -0.82 7.13 39.57
N ARG A 610 0.10 6.67 38.71
CA ARG A 610 0.73 5.34 38.76
C ARG A 610 2.09 5.33 39.48
N ALA A 611 2.66 6.47 39.82
CA ALA A 611 3.73 6.60 40.81
C ALA A 611 3.09 6.56 42.20
N ASP A 612 2.11 7.44 42.45
CA ASP A 612 1.36 7.56 43.71
C ASP A 612 0.87 6.18 44.21
N VAL A 613 0.07 5.47 43.41
CA VAL A 613 -0.47 4.12 43.74
C VAL A 613 0.61 3.04 43.91
N ARG A 614 1.83 3.25 43.42
CA ARG A 614 2.99 2.36 43.69
C ARG A 614 3.74 2.74 44.95
N GLU A 615 3.65 3.98 45.39
CA GLU A 615 4.19 4.46 46.65
C GLU A 615 3.28 4.02 47.81
N ASP A 616 1.96 4.18 47.66
CA ASP A 616 0.94 3.58 48.53
C ASP A 616 1.18 2.06 48.68
N MET A 617 1.43 1.36 47.57
CA MET A 617 1.67 -0.09 47.56
C MET A 617 3.00 -0.50 48.25
N ARG A 618 3.95 0.43 48.45
CA ARG A 618 5.15 0.21 49.26
C ARG A 618 4.89 0.54 50.74
N ALA A 619 4.14 1.59 51.03
CA ALA A 619 3.77 1.98 52.38
C ALA A 619 2.90 0.91 53.05
N CYS A 620 1.89 0.40 52.33
CA CYS A 620 0.99 -0.67 52.80
C CYS A 620 1.55 -2.09 52.59
N ALA A 621 2.86 -2.29 52.44
CA ALA A 621 3.44 -3.58 52.02
C ALA A 621 3.19 -4.77 52.97
N GLN A 622 2.73 -4.53 54.21
CA GLN A 622 2.37 -5.57 55.18
C GLN A 622 0.87 -5.93 55.16
N ASP A 623 0.03 -5.20 54.41
CA ASP A 623 -1.41 -5.44 54.26
C ASP A 623 -1.68 -6.10 52.90
N GLU A 624 -1.88 -7.42 52.89
CA GLU A 624 -2.09 -8.17 51.65
C GLU A 624 -3.39 -7.79 50.92
N GLU A 625 -4.44 -7.40 51.64
CA GLU A 625 -5.74 -7.05 51.06
C GLU A 625 -5.68 -5.67 50.38
N MET A 626 -5.13 -4.66 51.07
CA MET A 626 -4.87 -3.34 50.51
C MET A 626 -3.93 -3.43 49.31
N VAL A 627 -2.85 -4.22 49.41
CA VAL A 627 -1.93 -4.48 48.28
C VAL A 627 -2.65 -5.18 47.11
N ALA A 628 -3.58 -6.10 47.35
CA ALA A 628 -4.41 -6.71 46.30
C ALA A 628 -5.36 -5.69 45.64
N GLY A 629 -5.92 -4.76 46.42
CA GLY A 629 -6.71 -3.62 45.96
C GLY A 629 -5.90 -2.70 45.03
N LEU A 630 -4.72 -2.26 45.46
CA LEU A 630 -3.84 -1.37 44.69
C LEU A 630 -3.31 -2.06 43.40
N LYS A 631 -2.92 -3.34 43.48
CA LYS A 631 -2.61 -4.17 42.30
C LYS A 631 -3.79 -4.19 41.30
N THR A 632 -5.02 -4.24 41.79
CA THR A 632 -6.24 -4.23 40.97
C THR A 632 -6.54 -2.85 40.38
N MET A 633 -6.25 -1.77 41.11
CA MET A 633 -6.33 -0.40 40.59
C MET A 633 -5.33 -0.17 39.44
N LEU A 634 -4.06 -0.57 39.60
CA LEU A 634 -3.04 -0.48 38.54
C LEU A 634 -3.43 -1.25 37.27
N ARG A 635 -4.06 -2.43 37.43
CA ARG A 635 -4.65 -3.23 36.33
C ARG A 635 -5.81 -2.48 35.66
N LYS A 636 -6.73 -1.87 36.43
CA LYS A 636 -7.86 -1.06 35.93
C LYS A 636 -7.36 0.13 35.10
N MET A 637 -6.43 0.92 35.63
CA MET A 637 -5.79 2.04 34.90
C MET A 637 -5.10 1.58 33.60
N GLY A 638 -4.48 0.39 33.62
CA GLY A 638 -3.86 -0.20 32.43
C GLY A 638 -4.86 -0.63 31.35
N ARG A 639 -6.08 -1.04 31.73
CA ARG A 639 -7.19 -1.25 30.80
C ARG A 639 -7.70 0.09 30.25
N THR A 640 -7.88 1.09 31.10
CA THR A 640 -8.30 2.44 30.67
C THR A 640 -7.36 3.02 29.62
N LEU A 641 -6.04 3.01 29.85
CA LEU A 641 -5.04 3.46 28.87
C LEU A 641 -5.23 2.78 27.50
N LYS A 642 -5.30 1.45 27.46
CA LYS A 642 -5.49 0.70 26.21
C LYS A 642 -6.85 0.95 25.53
N THR A 643 -7.88 1.34 26.29
CA THR A 643 -9.20 1.72 25.73
C THR A 643 -9.17 3.13 25.15
N THR A 644 -8.67 4.11 25.91
CA THR A 644 -8.55 5.52 25.46
C THR A 644 -7.64 5.64 24.24
N GLU A 645 -6.55 4.89 24.21
CA GLU A 645 -5.63 4.82 23.06
C GLU A 645 -6.31 4.30 21.79
N ARG A 646 -7.13 3.24 21.89
CA ARG A 646 -7.94 2.73 20.77
C ARG A 646 -9.02 3.71 20.32
N GLN A 647 -9.62 4.45 21.25
CA GLN A 647 -10.61 5.49 20.93
C GLN A 647 -9.95 6.66 20.17
N THR A 648 -8.75 7.07 20.59
CA THR A 648 -7.97 8.15 19.95
C THR A 648 -7.50 7.75 18.55
N VAL A 649 -6.97 6.53 18.39
CA VAL A 649 -6.62 5.96 17.08
C VAL A 649 -7.82 5.99 16.12
N LYS A 650 -9.00 5.55 16.57
CA LYS A 650 -10.22 5.58 15.75
C LYS A 650 -10.68 7.00 15.43
N LEU A 651 -10.59 7.93 16.38
CA LEU A 651 -10.95 9.32 16.15
C LEU A 651 -10.09 9.95 15.04
N ILE A 652 -8.77 9.82 15.16
CA ILE A 652 -7.80 10.35 14.18
C ILE A 652 -8.03 9.74 12.78
N LEU A 653 -8.19 8.41 12.69
CA LEU A 653 -8.41 7.75 11.40
C LEU A 653 -9.76 8.11 10.77
N SER A 654 -10.84 8.16 11.56
CA SER A 654 -12.18 8.51 11.04
C SER A 654 -12.28 9.97 10.58
N GLN A 655 -11.46 10.88 11.15
CA GLN A 655 -11.31 12.27 10.71
C GLN A 655 -10.34 12.45 9.54
N ALA A 656 -9.54 11.43 9.19
CA ALA A 656 -8.60 11.50 8.09
C ALA A 656 -9.33 11.55 6.74
N GLN A 657 -8.93 12.51 5.90
CA GLN A 657 -9.37 12.62 4.51
C GLN A 657 -8.60 11.62 3.63
N VAL A 658 -7.30 11.46 3.91
CA VAL A 658 -6.44 10.47 3.25
C VAL A 658 -5.71 9.64 4.30
N VAL A 659 -5.85 8.32 4.21
CA VAL A 659 -5.04 7.35 4.98
C VAL A 659 -3.93 6.85 4.06
N LEU A 660 -2.69 6.87 4.53
CA LEU A 660 -1.51 6.48 3.74
C LEU A 660 -0.69 5.38 4.41
N CYS A 661 -0.39 4.31 3.69
CA CYS A 661 0.44 3.19 4.18
C CYS A 661 1.08 2.41 3.02
N THR A 662 1.99 1.48 3.30
CA THR A 662 2.43 0.55 2.24
C THR A 662 1.34 -0.46 1.91
N ASN A 663 1.41 -1.14 0.76
CA ASN A 663 0.44 -2.18 0.38
C ASN A 663 0.25 -3.23 1.49
N SER A 664 1.34 -3.81 2.04
CA SER A 664 1.28 -4.70 3.22
C SER A 664 0.76 -4.01 4.49
N GLY A 665 0.97 -2.69 4.62
CA GLY A 665 0.44 -1.87 5.71
C GLY A 665 -1.08 -1.70 5.68
N ALA A 666 -1.72 -1.77 4.50
CA ALA A 666 -3.18 -1.75 4.38
C ALA A 666 -3.85 -3.03 4.91
N ALA A 667 -3.09 -4.09 5.19
CA ALA A 667 -3.58 -5.26 5.92
C ALA A 667 -3.57 -5.09 7.45
N ASP A 668 -3.17 -3.93 7.99
CA ASP A 668 -3.37 -3.68 9.41
C ASP A 668 -4.86 -3.52 9.73
N SER A 669 -5.29 -4.20 10.79
CA SER A 669 -6.63 -4.09 11.36
C SER A 669 -7.08 -2.64 11.61
N LEU A 670 -6.16 -1.71 11.89
CA LEU A 670 -6.48 -0.29 12.07
C LEU A 670 -6.95 0.37 10.77
N VAL A 671 -6.43 -0.05 9.62
CA VAL A 671 -6.86 0.45 8.30
C VAL A 671 -8.11 -0.28 7.83
N GLN A 672 -8.16 -1.61 7.95
CA GLN A 672 -9.27 -2.43 7.48
C GLN A 672 -10.62 -2.12 8.17
N ASN A 673 -10.59 -1.69 9.44
CA ASN A 673 -11.80 -1.31 10.19
C ASN A 673 -12.35 0.09 9.86
N GLU A 674 -11.65 0.87 9.03
CA GLU A 674 -12.03 2.25 8.65
C GLU A 674 -12.71 2.35 7.27
N GLY A 675 -12.71 1.27 6.51
CA GLY A 675 -13.34 1.18 5.20
C GLY A 675 -14.88 1.05 5.24
N PRO A 676 -15.56 1.14 4.08
CA PRO A 676 -14.97 1.23 2.74
C PRO A 676 -14.56 2.66 2.35
N PHE A 677 -13.40 2.78 1.72
CA PHE A 677 -12.94 4.01 1.09
C PHE A 677 -13.65 4.24 -0.25
N ASP A 678 -13.80 5.49 -0.67
CA ASP A 678 -14.40 5.83 -1.97
C ASP A 678 -13.44 5.54 -3.12
N MET A 679 -12.16 5.86 -2.90
CA MET A 679 -11.06 5.65 -3.83
C MET A 679 -9.90 4.96 -3.11
N VAL A 680 -9.35 3.93 -3.76
CA VAL A 680 -8.02 3.39 -3.44
C VAL A 680 -7.04 3.85 -4.53
N VAL A 681 -5.86 4.30 -4.13
CA VAL A 681 -4.76 4.65 -5.01
C VAL A 681 -3.57 3.74 -4.68
N VAL A 682 -2.95 3.14 -5.70
CA VAL A 682 -1.67 2.45 -5.58
C VAL A 682 -0.67 3.16 -6.48
N ASP A 683 0.29 3.91 -5.92
CA ASP A 683 1.44 4.45 -6.66
C ASP A 683 2.58 3.42 -6.70
N GLU A 684 3.45 3.52 -7.70
CA GLU A 684 4.40 2.48 -8.11
C GLU A 684 3.81 1.07 -8.26
N ALA A 685 2.56 0.98 -8.72
CA ALA A 685 1.82 -0.27 -8.96
C ALA A 685 2.51 -1.21 -9.97
N GLY A 686 3.39 -0.69 -10.83
CA GLY A 686 4.21 -1.49 -11.76
C GLY A 686 5.30 -2.32 -11.06
N GLN A 687 5.72 -1.93 -9.85
CA GLN A 687 6.71 -2.62 -9.03
C GLN A 687 6.06 -3.56 -7.99
N ALA A 688 4.73 -3.55 -7.87
CA ALA A 688 4.01 -4.39 -6.92
C ALA A 688 3.52 -5.69 -7.60
N THR A 689 3.77 -6.84 -6.98
CA THR A 689 3.14 -8.10 -7.39
C THR A 689 1.62 -7.98 -7.28
N GLU A 690 0.87 -8.64 -8.17
CA GLU A 690 -0.60 -8.52 -8.15
C GLU A 690 -1.24 -8.88 -6.78
N PRO A 691 -0.82 -9.94 -6.06
CA PRO A 691 -1.33 -10.24 -4.72
C PRO A 691 -1.13 -9.10 -3.71
N SER A 692 -0.04 -8.33 -3.81
CA SER A 692 0.21 -7.17 -2.96
C SER A 692 -0.78 -6.04 -3.22
N CYS A 693 -1.11 -5.79 -4.49
CA CYS A 693 -2.11 -4.79 -4.88
C CYS A 693 -3.52 -5.14 -4.37
N TRP A 694 -3.87 -6.42 -4.26
CA TRP A 694 -5.19 -6.82 -3.76
C TRP A 694 -5.42 -6.48 -2.27
N ILE A 695 -4.38 -6.27 -1.47
CA ILE A 695 -4.52 -5.88 -0.05
C ILE A 695 -5.29 -4.54 0.13
N PRO A 696 -4.87 -3.41 -0.48
CA PRO A 696 -5.62 -2.16 -0.41
C PRO A 696 -6.87 -2.18 -1.30
N LEU A 697 -6.82 -2.78 -2.51
CA LEU A 697 -7.91 -2.69 -3.50
C LEU A 697 -9.25 -3.22 -3.01
N LEU A 698 -9.25 -4.27 -2.17
CA LEU A 698 -10.49 -4.83 -1.60
C LEU A 698 -11.26 -3.86 -0.69
N GLN A 699 -10.63 -2.75 -0.29
CA GLN A 699 -11.16 -1.78 0.68
C GLN A 699 -11.80 -0.54 0.00
N GLY A 700 -11.65 -0.39 -1.32
CA GLY A 700 -12.14 0.76 -2.09
C GLY A 700 -13.35 0.47 -2.98
N LYS A 701 -14.15 1.50 -3.29
CA LYS A 701 -15.25 1.43 -4.29
C LYS A 701 -14.74 1.61 -5.73
N ARG A 702 -13.71 2.45 -5.91
CA ARG A 702 -12.97 2.71 -7.17
C ARG A 702 -11.46 2.58 -6.94
N ALA A 703 -10.70 2.36 -8.01
CA ALA A 703 -9.25 2.17 -7.95
C ALA A 703 -8.46 3.03 -8.97
N ILE A 704 -7.30 3.52 -8.55
CA ILE A 704 -6.28 4.09 -9.42
C ILE A 704 -5.00 3.27 -9.25
N LEU A 705 -4.47 2.76 -10.36
CA LEU A 705 -3.14 2.14 -10.42
C LEU A 705 -2.20 3.11 -11.14
N ALA A 706 -1.28 3.74 -10.40
CA ALA A 706 -0.26 4.62 -10.95
C ALA A 706 1.11 3.95 -10.87
N GLY A 707 1.93 4.11 -11.89
CA GLY A 707 3.27 3.53 -11.92
C GLY A 707 3.92 3.68 -13.29
N ASP A 708 4.85 2.79 -13.61
CA ASP A 708 5.38 2.64 -14.96
C ASP A 708 5.92 1.22 -15.19
N THR A 709 5.33 0.51 -16.16
CA THR A 709 5.70 -0.88 -16.51
C THR A 709 7.00 -0.96 -17.31
N CYS A 710 7.50 0.16 -17.83
CA CYS A 710 8.81 0.23 -18.50
C CYS A 710 9.96 0.55 -17.52
N GLN A 711 9.67 0.74 -16.23
CA GLN A 711 10.66 0.77 -15.14
C GLN A 711 10.60 -0.57 -14.36
N LEU A 712 11.34 -0.69 -13.25
CA LEU A 712 11.54 -1.97 -12.55
C LEU A 712 10.23 -2.72 -12.26
N ALA A 713 10.23 -4.00 -12.64
CA ALA A 713 9.21 -4.97 -12.29
C ALA A 713 9.24 -5.31 -10.78
N PRO A 714 8.25 -6.04 -10.24
CA PRO A 714 8.36 -6.62 -8.91
C PRO A 714 9.54 -7.59 -8.86
N THR A 715 10.37 -7.49 -7.83
CA THR A 715 11.45 -8.45 -7.57
C THR A 715 10.85 -9.81 -7.21
N VAL A 716 11.29 -10.86 -7.91
CA VAL A 716 10.92 -12.26 -7.67
C VAL A 716 12.21 -13.08 -7.73
N LEU A 717 12.51 -13.81 -6.66
CA LEU A 717 13.75 -14.58 -6.47
C LEU A 717 13.67 -15.95 -7.16
N SER A 718 12.52 -16.62 -7.08
CA SER A 718 12.30 -17.89 -7.76
C SER A 718 12.08 -17.67 -9.25
N ARG A 719 12.98 -18.25 -10.05
CA ARG A 719 12.83 -18.33 -11.51
C ARG A 719 11.52 -19.00 -11.92
N GLU A 720 11.08 -20.03 -11.20
CA GLU A 720 9.81 -20.73 -11.44
C GLU A 720 8.61 -19.81 -11.15
N ALA A 721 8.63 -19.05 -10.05
CA ALA A 721 7.57 -18.09 -9.75
C ALA A 721 7.54 -16.94 -10.78
N MET A 722 8.70 -16.48 -11.24
CA MET A 722 8.85 -15.46 -12.27
C MET A 722 8.30 -15.93 -13.62
N GLU A 723 8.73 -17.11 -14.11
CA GLU A 723 8.24 -17.70 -15.37
C GLU A 723 6.76 -18.09 -15.30
N GLY A 724 6.28 -18.50 -14.12
CA GLY A 724 4.86 -18.67 -13.84
C GLY A 724 4.03 -17.37 -13.85
N GLY A 725 4.69 -16.21 -13.81
CA GLY A 725 4.07 -14.89 -14.02
C GLY A 725 3.92 -14.03 -12.77
N LEU A 726 4.53 -14.36 -11.63
CA LEU A 726 4.44 -13.57 -10.39
C LEU A 726 5.04 -12.15 -10.54
N ALA A 727 5.99 -11.99 -11.47
CA ALA A 727 6.59 -10.71 -11.85
C ALA A 727 5.70 -9.85 -12.76
N VAL A 728 4.57 -10.36 -13.26
CA VAL A 728 3.59 -9.54 -13.99
C VAL A 728 2.79 -8.74 -12.98
N SER A 729 3.01 -7.42 -12.94
CA SER A 729 2.28 -6.53 -12.05
C SER A 729 0.79 -6.43 -12.43
N LEU A 730 -0.06 -6.11 -11.45
CA LEU A 730 -1.48 -5.85 -11.74
C LEU A 730 -1.65 -4.69 -12.72
N MET A 731 -0.75 -3.70 -12.68
CA MET A 731 -0.74 -2.58 -13.61
C MET A 731 -0.51 -3.06 -15.05
N GLU A 732 0.50 -3.89 -15.27
CA GLU A 732 0.84 -4.45 -16.59
C GLU A 732 -0.29 -5.31 -17.15
N ARG A 733 -0.92 -6.13 -16.30
CA ARG A 733 -2.13 -6.88 -16.67
C ARG A 733 -3.32 -5.96 -16.98
N ALA A 734 -3.56 -4.92 -16.19
CA ALA A 734 -4.69 -4.01 -16.37
C ALA A 734 -4.54 -3.08 -17.58
N MET A 735 -3.31 -2.81 -18.04
CA MET A 735 -3.05 -2.01 -19.25
C MET A 735 -3.45 -2.73 -20.55
N SER A 736 -3.32 -4.05 -20.62
CA SER A 736 -3.72 -4.82 -21.82
C SER A 736 -5.24 -5.08 -21.89
N LEU A 737 -5.97 -4.95 -20.78
CA LEU A 737 -7.41 -5.16 -20.76
C LEU A 737 -8.16 -4.17 -21.67
N TYR A 738 -9.14 -4.71 -22.39
CA TYR A 738 -10.12 -3.96 -23.18
C TYR A 738 -9.51 -2.99 -24.21
N GLN A 739 -8.41 -3.40 -24.85
CA GLN A 739 -7.69 -2.59 -25.85
C GLN A 739 -7.17 -1.27 -25.26
N GLY A 740 -6.66 -1.31 -24.03
CA GLY A 740 -6.10 -0.13 -23.35
C GLY A 740 -7.13 0.86 -22.81
N ARG A 741 -8.44 0.58 -22.84
CA ARG A 741 -9.48 1.51 -22.35
C ARG A 741 -9.27 1.98 -20.90
N LEU A 742 -8.61 1.18 -20.04
CA LEU A 742 -8.30 1.57 -18.66
C LEU A 742 -7.05 2.47 -18.54
N HIS A 743 -6.13 2.40 -19.50
CA HIS A 743 -4.83 3.06 -19.51
C HIS A 743 -4.90 4.53 -19.95
N SER A 744 -4.04 5.35 -19.37
CA SER A 744 -3.71 6.70 -19.80
C SER A 744 -2.24 6.95 -19.50
N MET A 745 -1.49 7.40 -20.51
CA MET A 745 -0.05 7.66 -20.39
C MET A 745 0.22 9.16 -20.33
N LEU A 746 1.07 9.58 -19.39
CA LEU A 746 1.57 10.94 -19.32
C LEU A 746 2.68 11.15 -20.36
N GLN A 747 2.61 12.24 -21.13
CA GLN A 747 3.46 12.44 -22.32
C GLN A 747 4.51 13.55 -22.17
N VAL A 748 4.27 14.59 -21.35
CA VAL A 748 5.26 15.65 -21.15
C VAL A 748 6.13 15.35 -19.92
N GLN A 749 7.45 15.40 -20.07
CA GLN A 749 8.41 15.20 -18.99
C GLN A 749 9.17 16.49 -18.63
N TYR A 750 9.43 16.68 -17.33
CA TYR A 750 9.92 17.92 -16.71
C TYR A 750 11.26 17.74 -15.97
N ARG A 751 12.02 16.68 -16.29
CA ARG A 751 13.28 16.30 -15.66
C ARG A 751 14.50 16.48 -16.57
N MET A 752 14.43 15.87 -17.75
CA MET A 752 15.59 15.56 -18.59
C MET A 752 15.76 16.56 -19.75
N ASN A 753 17.02 16.78 -20.14
CA ASN A 753 17.38 17.23 -21.49
C ASN A 753 16.76 16.30 -22.55
N ALA A 754 16.34 16.86 -23.69
CA ALA A 754 15.69 16.11 -24.76
C ALA A 754 16.58 15.02 -25.35
N ALA A 755 17.89 15.25 -25.49
CA ALA A 755 18.81 14.23 -25.98
C ALA A 755 18.78 12.95 -25.11
N ILE A 756 18.67 13.12 -23.78
CA ILE A 756 18.56 12.01 -22.81
C ILE A 756 17.17 11.34 -22.89
N ALA A 757 16.11 12.16 -22.91
CA ALA A 757 14.72 11.66 -22.94
C ALA A 757 14.37 10.93 -24.26
N ASP A 758 14.87 11.40 -25.40
CA ASP A 758 14.56 10.88 -26.74
C ASP A 758 14.87 9.37 -26.86
N TRP A 759 15.97 8.89 -26.28
CA TRP A 759 16.33 7.46 -26.31
C TRP A 759 15.27 6.62 -25.61
N SER A 760 14.97 6.96 -24.36
CA SER A 760 13.99 6.27 -23.52
C SER A 760 12.60 6.32 -24.19
N SER A 761 12.21 7.50 -24.71
CA SER A 761 10.97 7.73 -25.44
C SER A 761 10.82 6.79 -26.65
N VAL A 762 11.84 6.71 -27.52
CA VAL A 762 11.80 5.88 -28.73
C VAL A 762 11.84 4.39 -28.42
N GLU A 763 12.72 3.94 -27.53
CA GLU A 763 12.94 2.51 -27.25
C GLU A 763 11.83 1.85 -26.44
N LEU A 764 11.13 2.61 -25.57
CA LEU A 764 10.27 2.04 -24.52
C LEU A 764 8.88 2.68 -24.42
N TYR A 765 8.64 3.81 -25.11
CA TYR A 765 7.39 4.55 -25.07
C TYR A 765 6.91 4.99 -26.47
N ASN A 766 7.34 4.30 -27.53
CA ASN A 766 6.92 4.50 -28.93
C ASN A 766 7.09 5.96 -29.44
N GLY A 767 8.07 6.70 -28.92
CA GLY A 767 8.32 8.11 -29.26
C GLY A 767 7.30 9.11 -28.71
N GLN A 768 6.41 8.68 -27.78
CA GLN A 768 5.32 9.54 -27.28
C GLN A 768 5.73 10.49 -26.15
N VAL A 769 6.84 10.20 -25.44
CA VAL A 769 7.33 11.08 -24.36
C VAL A 769 8.11 12.25 -24.95
N ARG A 770 7.78 13.47 -24.52
CA ARG A 770 8.34 14.74 -25.01
C ARG A 770 8.85 15.59 -23.86
N SER A 771 9.93 16.32 -24.09
CA SER A 771 10.56 17.17 -23.08
C SER A 771 9.89 18.55 -23.01
N ALA A 772 9.51 18.99 -21.81
CA ALA A 772 8.99 20.35 -21.62
C ALA A 772 10.05 21.40 -22.02
N PRO A 773 9.68 22.52 -22.66
CA PRO A 773 10.65 23.52 -23.15
C PRO A 773 11.64 24.04 -22.09
N MET A 774 11.22 24.07 -20.82
CA MET A 774 12.05 24.49 -19.68
C MET A 774 13.22 23.54 -19.35
N VAL A 775 13.18 22.27 -19.78
CA VAL A 775 14.26 21.28 -19.57
C VAL A 775 14.88 20.79 -20.88
N ALA A 776 14.16 20.85 -22.00
CA ALA A 776 14.55 20.23 -23.28
C ALA A 776 16.00 20.51 -23.71
N ASN A 777 16.48 21.74 -23.52
CA ASN A 777 17.83 22.16 -23.93
C ASN A 777 18.80 22.37 -22.75
N LYS A 778 18.47 21.92 -21.53
CA LYS A 778 19.29 22.22 -20.33
C LYS A 778 20.52 21.33 -20.20
N VAL A 779 21.66 21.95 -19.91
CA VAL A 779 22.98 21.32 -19.76
C VAL A 779 23.64 21.78 -18.45
N LEU A 780 24.73 21.13 -18.01
CA LEU A 780 25.34 21.47 -16.71
C LEU A 780 25.89 22.91 -16.67
N ALA A 781 26.38 23.41 -17.80
CA ALA A 781 26.86 24.80 -17.94
C ALA A 781 25.77 25.87 -17.75
N ASP A 782 24.47 25.51 -17.74
CA ASP A 782 23.39 26.43 -17.35
C ASP A 782 23.36 26.72 -15.83
N LYS A 783 24.07 25.94 -15.01
CA LYS A 783 24.00 26.05 -13.55
C LYS A 783 24.95 27.15 -13.04
N PRO A 784 24.50 28.07 -12.16
CA PRO A 784 25.36 29.11 -11.61
C PRO A 784 26.60 28.53 -10.92
N GLY A 785 27.78 29.00 -11.33
CA GLY A 785 29.08 28.54 -10.81
C GLY A 785 29.71 27.37 -11.57
N VAL A 786 29.02 26.76 -12.54
CA VAL A 786 29.61 25.73 -13.42
C VAL A 786 30.31 26.39 -14.61
N ALA A 787 31.53 25.97 -14.91
CA ALA A 787 32.32 26.46 -16.04
C ALA A 787 31.96 25.70 -17.32
N SER A 788 31.83 26.42 -18.44
CA SER A 788 31.47 25.85 -19.75
C SER A 788 32.62 25.04 -20.39
N THR A 789 32.80 23.80 -19.95
CA THR A 789 33.66 22.79 -20.61
C THR A 789 32.84 21.96 -21.62
N PRO A 790 33.45 21.30 -22.63
CA PRO A 790 32.75 20.38 -23.52
C PRO A 790 31.92 19.33 -22.76
N THR A 791 32.46 18.82 -21.65
CA THR A 791 31.80 17.85 -20.77
C THR A 791 30.52 18.39 -20.11
N THR A 792 30.54 19.65 -19.68
CA THR A 792 29.35 20.31 -19.08
C THR A 792 28.31 20.76 -20.11
N LEU A 793 28.71 20.84 -21.39
CA LEU A 793 27.84 21.17 -22.53
C LEU A 793 27.22 19.91 -23.15
N ALA A 794 27.87 18.75 -23.06
CA ALA A 794 27.38 17.48 -23.57
C ALA A 794 26.30 16.87 -22.63
N PRO A 795 25.04 16.71 -23.07
CA PRO A 795 24.01 16.06 -22.25
C PRO A 795 24.11 14.52 -22.25
N LEU A 796 24.81 13.96 -23.23
CA LEU A 796 25.07 12.54 -23.41
C LEU A 796 26.57 12.37 -23.66
N LEU A 797 27.21 11.46 -22.94
CA LEU A 797 28.62 11.11 -23.12
C LEU A 797 28.84 9.59 -23.03
N LEU A 798 29.63 9.05 -23.95
CA LEU A 798 30.16 7.69 -23.88
C LEU A 798 31.66 7.73 -23.63
N LEU A 799 32.08 7.21 -22.47
CA LEU A 799 33.47 6.92 -22.13
C LEU A 799 33.75 5.45 -22.45
N ASP A 800 34.25 5.20 -23.66
CA ASP A 800 34.52 3.85 -24.14
C ASP A 800 35.84 3.34 -23.54
N THR A 801 35.81 2.17 -22.88
CA THR A 801 37.01 1.49 -22.37
C THR A 801 37.82 0.82 -23.50
N ARG A 802 37.35 0.92 -24.75
CA ARG A 802 38.12 0.58 -25.95
C ARG A 802 38.93 1.79 -26.44
N ALA A 803 40.20 1.55 -26.76
CA ALA A 803 41.03 2.49 -27.50
C ALA A 803 40.49 2.67 -28.95
N PRO A 804 40.84 3.76 -29.68
CA PRO A 804 40.39 3.97 -31.06
C PRO A 804 40.80 2.90 -32.09
N ARG A 805 41.67 1.96 -31.69
CA ARG A 805 42.11 0.79 -32.47
C ARG A 805 41.36 -0.52 -32.10
N GLY A 806 40.38 -0.47 -31.20
CA GLY A 806 39.56 -1.62 -30.79
C GLY A 806 40.15 -2.49 -29.66
N SER A 807 41.38 -2.23 -29.22
CA SER A 807 41.96 -2.86 -28.03
C SER A 807 41.30 -2.35 -26.75
N LEU A 808 41.05 -3.23 -25.79
CA LEU A 808 40.62 -2.86 -24.43
C LEU A 808 41.74 -2.07 -23.74
N LEU A 809 41.38 -1.10 -22.90
CA LEU A 809 42.32 -0.39 -22.04
C LEU A 809 42.75 -1.27 -20.86
N ARG A 810 44.00 -1.13 -20.43
CA ARG A 810 44.62 -2.00 -19.40
C ARG A 810 43.90 -1.87 -18.07
N GLY A 811 43.49 -3.00 -17.47
CA GLY A 811 42.77 -3.01 -16.19
C GLY A 811 41.25 -2.80 -16.34
N CYS A 812 40.74 -2.66 -17.57
CA CYS A 812 39.30 -2.54 -17.84
C CYS A 812 38.60 -3.91 -18.06
N GLU A 813 39.25 -5.01 -17.67
CA GLU A 813 38.67 -6.36 -17.62
C GLU A 813 37.66 -6.51 -16.47
N GLU A 814 36.61 -7.32 -16.65
CA GLU A 814 35.67 -7.65 -15.56
C GLU A 814 36.29 -8.65 -14.56
N SER A 815 36.00 -8.50 -13.27
CA SER A 815 36.47 -9.38 -12.19
C SER A 815 35.34 -9.77 -11.23
N LEU A 816 35.37 -11.00 -10.71
CA LEU A 816 34.46 -11.52 -9.68
C LEU A 816 34.87 -11.04 -8.29
N ASP A 817 33.89 -10.79 -7.42
CA ASP A 817 34.13 -10.39 -6.04
C ASP A 817 34.75 -11.49 -5.18
N GLY A 818 35.65 -11.11 -4.26
CA GLY A 818 36.28 -12.05 -3.33
C GLY A 818 35.38 -12.55 -2.20
N SER A 819 34.19 -11.95 -2.00
CA SER A 819 33.28 -12.33 -0.89
C SER A 819 32.37 -13.53 -1.22
N GLY A 820 32.42 -14.02 -2.46
CA GLY A 820 31.59 -15.14 -2.92
C GLY A 820 30.13 -14.76 -3.23
N SER A 821 29.82 -13.46 -3.31
CA SER A 821 28.47 -12.99 -3.65
C SER A 821 28.10 -13.21 -5.12
N GLY A 822 29.09 -13.47 -5.99
CA GLY A 822 28.90 -13.61 -7.44
C GLY A 822 28.69 -12.26 -8.15
N SER A 823 29.02 -11.16 -7.46
CA SER A 823 29.01 -9.81 -8.00
C SER A 823 30.27 -9.55 -8.82
N LEU A 824 30.27 -8.42 -9.53
CA LEU A 824 31.34 -8.06 -10.46
C LEU A 824 31.80 -6.63 -10.24
N PHE A 825 33.08 -6.41 -10.47
CA PHE A 825 33.70 -5.09 -10.48
C PHE A 825 34.69 -4.96 -11.65
N ASN A 826 35.11 -3.72 -11.92
CA ASN A 826 35.99 -3.36 -13.02
C ASN A 826 36.80 -2.12 -12.58
N GLU A 827 38.08 -2.34 -12.25
CA GLU A 827 38.99 -1.33 -11.68
C GLU A 827 39.33 -0.20 -12.67
N GLY A 828 39.43 -0.54 -13.96
CA GLY A 828 39.62 0.43 -15.04
C GLY A 828 38.41 1.34 -15.19
N GLU A 829 37.19 0.78 -15.27
CA GLU A 829 35.97 1.59 -15.25
C GLU A 829 35.88 2.45 -13.97
N ALA A 830 36.20 1.90 -12.80
CA ALA A 830 36.17 2.65 -11.54
C ALA A 830 37.13 3.85 -11.57
N THR A 831 38.34 3.66 -12.10
CA THR A 831 39.33 4.74 -12.28
C THR A 831 38.84 5.82 -13.25
N ILE A 832 38.20 5.43 -14.36
CA ILE A 832 37.62 6.35 -15.36
C ILE A 832 36.46 7.15 -14.77
N VAL A 833 35.56 6.49 -14.02
CA VAL A 833 34.44 7.13 -13.32
C VAL A 833 34.93 8.16 -12.31
N VAL A 834 35.93 7.83 -11.49
CA VAL A 834 36.51 8.77 -10.51
C VAL A 834 37.12 9.98 -11.21
N SER A 835 37.88 9.76 -12.30
CA SER A 835 38.44 10.85 -13.10
C SER A 835 37.35 11.80 -13.64
N HIS A 836 36.27 11.24 -14.19
CA HIS A 836 35.14 12.03 -14.71
C HIS A 836 34.39 12.80 -13.61
N VAL A 837 34.19 12.20 -12.44
CA VAL A 837 33.59 12.89 -11.28
C VAL A 837 34.49 14.06 -10.83
N LEU A 838 35.82 13.88 -10.80
CA LEU A 838 36.76 14.94 -10.49
C LEU A 838 36.78 16.05 -11.56
N GLU A 839 36.61 15.72 -12.85
CA GLU A 839 36.46 16.71 -13.92
C GLU A 839 35.21 17.59 -13.70
N LEU A 840 34.07 16.98 -13.38
CA LEU A 840 32.81 17.69 -13.09
C LEU A 840 32.93 18.57 -11.83
N LEU A 841 33.54 18.07 -10.75
CA LEU A 841 33.81 18.83 -9.52
C LEU A 841 34.74 20.02 -9.80
N ALA A 842 35.81 19.83 -10.58
CA ALA A 842 36.74 20.88 -10.98
C ALA A 842 36.08 21.94 -11.90
N ALA A 843 35.10 21.53 -12.71
CA ALA A 843 34.25 22.43 -13.48
C ALA A 843 33.18 23.15 -12.64
N GLY A 844 33.14 22.96 -11.31
CA GLY A 844 32.23 23.66 -10.40
C GLY A 844 30.87 22.99 -10.20
N VAL A 845 30.64 21.77 -10.71
CA VAL A 845 29.43 21.01 -10.42
C VAL A 845 29.49 20.53 -8.96
N PRO A 846 28.52 20.87 -8.10
CA PRO A 846 28.59 20.50 -6.69
C PRO A 846 28.35 18.99 -6.49
N GLY A 847 29.07 18.36 -5.56
CA GLY A 847 28.98 16.91 -5.29
C GLY A 847 27.55 16.35 -5.20
N PRO A 848 26.64 16.95 -4.40
CA PRO A 848 25.23 16.54 -4.31
C PRO A 848 24.37 16.67 -5.60
N ALA A 849 24.92 17.22 -6.69
CA ALA A 849 24.29 17.21 -8.02
C ALA A 849 24.77 16.05 -8.91
N ILE A 850 25.74 15.26 -8.43
CA ILE A 850 26.38 14.15 -9.13
C ILE A 850 25.97 12.83 -8.45
N ALA A 851 25.45 11.89 -9.24
CA ALA A 851 25.22 10.52 -8.81
C ALA A 851 26.00 9.52 -9.67
N VAL A 852 26.61 8.54 -9.03
CA VAL A 852 27.33 7.44 -9.66
C VAL A 852 26.54 6.16 -9.46
N GLN A 853 26.34 5.40 -10.54
CA GLN A 853 25.51 4.22 -10.58
C GLN A 853 26.25 3.03 -11.19
N SER A 854 25.97 1.85 -10.65
CA SER A 854 26.32 0.57 -11.28
C SER A 854 25.19 -0.45 -11.09
N PRO A 855 25.01 -1.42 -12.00
CA PRO A 855 24.17 -2.58 -11.75
C PRO A 855 24.73 -3.54 -10.69
N TYR A 856 26.04 -3.46 -10.37
CA TYR A 856 26.75 -4.45 -9.54
C TYR A 856 27.19 -3.86 -8.20
N LEU A 857 26.88 -4.56 -7.10
CA LEU A 857 27.18 -4.09 -5.74
C LEU A 857 28.68 -3.99 -5.46
N ALA A 858 29.50 -4.96 -5.89
CA ALA A 858 30.96 -4.88 -5.71
C ALA A 858 31.57 -3.65 -6.43
N GLN A 859 31.03 -3.25 -7.58
CA GLN A 859 31.43 -2.00 -8.25
C GLN A 859 30.96 -0.75 -7.49
N VAL A 860 29.77 -0.77 -6.88
CA VAL A 860 29.29 0.33 -6.02
C VAL A 860 30.21 0.51 -4.80
N GLU A 861 30.57 -0.58 -4.13
CA GLU A 861 31.47 -0.59 -2.97
C GLU A 861 32.88 -0.12 -3.35
N LEU A 862 33.42 -0.60 -4.49
CA LEU A 862 34.70 -0.13 -5.04
C LEU A 862 34.66 1.38 -5.35
N LEU A 863 33.60 1.87 -6.02
CA LEU A 863 33.44 3.28 -6.37
C LEU A 863 33.31 4.17 -5.13
N GLN A 864 32.60 3.72 -4.10
CA GLN A 864 32.54 4.40 -2.79
C GLN A 864 33.93 4.48 -2.14
N ALA A 865 34.64 3.35 -2.06
CA ALA A 865 35.97 3.28 -1.46
C ALA A 865 37.02 4.12 -2.21
N ARG A 866 36.93 4.20 -3.55
CA ARG A 866 37.80 5.05 -4.38
C ARG A 866 37.46 6.53 -4.23
N LEU A 867 36.19 6.93 -4.34
CA LEU A 867 35.79 8.34 -4.23
C LEU A 867 36.08 8.94 -2.84
N ALA A 868 35.99 8.13 -1.78
CA ALA A 868 36.33 8.54 -0.41
C ALA A 868 37.84 8.85 -0.21
N GLN A 869 38.73 8.45 -1.11
CA GLN A 869 40.17 8.76 -1.05
C GLN A 869 40.48 10.18 -1.57
N HIS A 870 39.58 10.80 -2.33
CA HIS A 870 39.76 12.12 -2.93
C HIS A 870 39.07 13.19 -2.10
N LYS A 871 39.75 14.31 -1.82
CA LYS A 871 39.15 15.47 -1.15
C LYS A 871 38.21 16.20 -2.12
N GLY A 872 37.05 16.66 -1.61
CA GLY A 872 36.06 17.40 -2.40
C GLY A 872 34.98 16.55 -3.10
N THR A 873 35.04 15.22 -2.97
CA THR A 873 33.96 14.30 -3.41
C THR A 873 32.79 14.23 -2.43
N GLU A 874 32.82 15.02 -1.35
CA GLU A 874 31.81 15.04 -0.30
C GLU A 874 30.40 15.31 -0.86
N GLY A 875 29.48 14.39 -0.60
CA GLY A 875 28.09 14.46 -1.06
C GLY A 875 27.81 13.92 -2.46
N VAL A 876 28.80 13.42 -3.21
CA VAL A 876 28.55 12.61 -4.41
C VAL A 876 27.86 11.31 -3.97
N GLU A 877 26.65 11.02 -4.49
CA GLU A 877 25.96 9.78 -4.15
C GLU A 877 26.44 8.62 -5.04
N VAL A 878 26.76 7.48 -4.45
CA VAL A 878 27.16 6.25 -5.18
C VAL A 878 26.23 5.12 -4.77
N ALA A 879 25.46 4.58 -5.71
CA ALA A 879 24.37 3.64 -5.44
C ALA A 879 24.20 2.58 -6.54
N SER A 880 23.45 1.51 -6.25
CA SER A 880 22.96 0.63 -7.33
C SER A 880 21.79 1.31 -8.06
N ILE A 881 21.60 0.99 -9.34
CA ILE A 881 20.47 1.51 -10.15
C ILE A 881 19.13 1.30 -9.41
N ASP A 882 18.94 0.10 -8.85
CA ASP A 882 17.73 -0.31 -8.16
C ASP A 882 17.52 0.44 -6.83
N SER A 883 18.59 0.78 -6.09
CA SER A 883 18.51 1.56 -4.84
C SER A 883 18.41 3.08 -5.04
N PHE A 884 18.76 3.58 -6.23
CA PHE A 884 18.59 4.98 -6.64
C PHE A 884 17.18 5.25 -7.24
N GLN A 885 16.29 4.26 -7.30
CA GLN A 885 14.93 4.43 -7.80
C GLN A 885 14.18 5.57 -7.07
N GLY A 886 13.35 6.31 -7.80
CA GLY A 886 12.59 7.46 -7.30
C GLY A 886 13.41 8.77 -7.20
N ARG A 887 14.74 8.70 -7.12
CA ARG A 887 15.64 9.86 -7.06
C ARG A 887 15.93 10.43 -8.46
N GLU A 888 16.67 11.53 -8.50
CA GLU A 888 17.25 12.18 -9.69
C GLU A 888 18.51 12.98 -9.31
N ALA A 889 19.41 13.19 -10.27
CA ALA A 889 20.61 14.01 -10.12
C ALA A 889 20.86 14.81 -11.41
N ASP A 890 21.55 15.96 -11.32
CA ASP A 890 21.79 16.78 -12.52
C ASP A 890 22.78 16.09 -13.48
N ALA A 891 23.83 15.48 -12.93
CA ALA A 891 24.77 14.60 -13.61
C ALA A 891 24.63 13.16 -13.09
N VAL A 892 24.58 12.19 -13.99
CA VAL A 892 24.65 10.75 -13.65
C VAL A 892 25.79 10.07 -14.40
N ILE A 893 26.60 9.27 -13.71
CA ILE A 893 27.65 8.44 -14.32
C ILE A 893 27.26 6.98 -14.12
N ILE A 894 27.22 6.18 -15.18
CA ILE A 894 26.86 4.76 -15.14
C ILE A 894 28.07 3.90 -15.54
N SER A 895 28.57 3.10 -14.62
CA SER A 895 29.56 2.03 -14.89
C SER A 895 28.80 0.75 -15.28
N MET A 896 29.12 0.18 -16.45
CA MET A 896 28.45 -1.01 -16.98
C MET A 896 29.13 -2.31 -16.57
N VAL A 897 30.41 -2.25 -16.14
CA VAL A 897 31.28 -3.33 -15.61
C VAL A 897 31.65 -4.44 -16.61
N ARG A 898 30.68 -4.93 -17.38
CA ARG A 898 30.79 -6.11 -18.25
C ARG A 898 31.76 -5.85 -19.40
N SER A 899 32.86 -6.60 -19.40
CA SER A 899 34.01 -6.47 -20.29
C SER A 899 34.68 -7.83 -20.44
N ASN A 900 34.29 -8.61 -21.46
CA ASN A 900 34.73 -9.99 -21.64
C ASN A 900 34.76 -10.43 -23.13
N PRO A 901 35.69 -11.30 -23.55
CA PRO A 901 35.79 -11.76 -24.94
C PRO A 901 34.53 -12.43 -25.49
N SER A 902 33.74 -13.06 -24.62
CA SER A 902 32.52 -13.79 -24.98
C SER A 902 31.33 -12.88 -25.32
N GLY A 903 31.40 -11.58 -25.04
CA GLY A 903 30.31 -10.64 -25.30
C GLY A 903 29.08 -10.82 -24.37
N ILE A 904 29.25 -11.47 -23.23
CA ILE A 904 28.16 -11.78 -22.30
C ILE A 904 27.88 -10.56 -21.43
N VAL A 905 26.66 -10.04 -21.48
CA VAL A 905 26.22 -8.89 -20.66
C VAL A 905 25.47 -9.29 -19.38
N GLY A 906 25.00 -10.54 -19.26
CA GLY A 906 24.19 -10.97 -18.10
C GLY A 906 22.93 -10.11 -17.90
N PHE A 907 22.57 -9.83 -16.65
CA PHE A 907 21.38 -9.04 -16.31
C PHE A 907 21.47 -7.55 -16.70
N LEU A 908 22.62 -7.06 -17.18
CA LEU A 908 22.75 -5.74 -17.80
C LEU A 908 21.81 -5.56 -19.01
N GLY A 909 21.43 -6.68 -19.66
CA GLY A 909 20.46 -6.70 -20.75
C GLY A 909 19.01 -6.37 -20.35
N ASP A 910 18.73 -6.18 -19.05
CA ASP A 910 17.43 -5.74 -18.54
C ASP A 910 17.13 -4.30 -18.98
N HIS A 911 16.21 -4.18 -19.94
CA HIS A 911 15.78 -2.90 -20.50
C HIS A 911 15.05 -2.01 -19.48
N ARG A 912 14.34 -2.58 -18.50
CA ARG A 912 13.64 -1.84 -17.44
C ARG A 912 14.64 -1.22 -16.47
N ARG A 913 15.67 -1.98 -16.08
CA ARG A 913 16.76 -1.48 -15.22
C ARG A 913 17.55 -0.37 -15.91
N MET A 914 17.97 -0.56 -17.17
CA MET A 914 18.78 0.45 -17.85
C MET A 914 17.99 1.72 -18.19
N ASN A 915 16.68 1.60 -18.46
CA ASN A 915 15.77 2.74 -18.54
C ASN A 915 15.77 3.55 -17.24
N VAL A 916 15.65 2.89 -16.09
CA VAL A 916 15.71 3.57 -14.79
C VAL A 916 17.02 4.34 -14.65
N GLY A 917 18.17 3.70 -14.85
CA GLY A 917 19.48 4.34 -14.69
C GLY A 917 19.67 5.62 -15.53
N VAL A 918 19.51 5.52 -16.85
CA VAL A 918 19.67 6.66 -17.77
C VAL A 918 18.71 7.80 -17.44
N THR A 919 17.46 7.48 -17.07
CA THR A 919 16.42 8.48 -16.77
C THR A 919 16.48 9.06 -15.35
N ARG A 920 17.56 8.78 -14.59
CA ARG A 920 17.87 9.49 -13.33
C ARG A 920 18.52 10.86 -13.57
N ALA A 921 19.15 11.06 -14.72
CA ALA A 921 19.81 12.31 -15.07
C ALA A 921 18.81 13.44 -15.35
N ARG A 922 19.27 14.68 -15.22
CA ARG A 922 18.52 15.89 -15.64
C ARG A 922 19.22 16.60 -16.80
N MET A 923 20.53 16.80 -16.70
CA MET A 923 21.30 17.65 -17.62
C MET A 923 22.45 16.91 -18.32
N HIS A 924 23.02 15.89 -17.69
CA HIS A 924 24.16 15.12 -18.22
C HIS A 924 24.07 13.66 -17.79
N VAL A 925 24.28 12.73 -18.72
CA VAL A 925 24.56 11.33 -18.41
C VAL A 925 25.80 10.82 -19.15
N ALA A 926 26.74 10.26 -18.37
CA ALA A 926 27.93 9.59 -18.87
C ALA A 926 27.79 8.07 -18.71
N VAL A 927 28.03 7.33 -19.79
CA VAL A 927 28.10 5.86 -19.78
C VAL A 927 29.55 5.44 -19.91
N VAL A 928 30.05 4.60 -18.99
CA VAL A 928 31.38 4.00 -19.01
C VAL A 928 31.22 2.50 -19.29
N CYS A 929 31.82 2.00 -20.37
CA CYS A 929 31.69 0.59 -20.76
C CYS A 929 32.70 0.11 -21.80
N ASP A 930 32.91 -1.21 -21.89
CA ASP A 930 33.40 -1.84 -23.12
C ASP A 930 32.29 -1.88 -24.18
N SER A 931 32.36 -1.01 -25.19
CA SER A 931 31.33 -0.96 -26.24
C SER A 931 31.25 -2.21 -27.12
N SER A 932 32.29 -3.05 -27.13
CA SER A 932 32.31 -4.31 -27.90
C SER A 932 31.69 -5.49 -27.14
N THR A 933 31.72 -5.45 -25.80
CA THR A 933 30.97 -6.39 -24.95
C THR A 933 29.51 -5.95 -24.86
N VAL A 934 29.27 -4.71 -24.45
CA VAL A 934 27.91 -4.15 -24.27
C VAL A 934 27.12 -4.11 -25.58
N GLY A 935 27.78 -3.77 -26.69
CA GLY A 935 27.17 -3.73 -28.03
C GLY A 935 26.74 -5.08 -28.61
N ARG A 936 26.95 -6.21 -27.91
CA ARG A 936 26.41 -7.53 -28.30
C ARG A 936 24.93 -7.69 -27.94
N ASN A 937 24.43 -6.94 -26.96
CA ASN A 937 23.00 -6.88 -26.67
C ASN A 937 22.31 -5.88 -27.62
N PRO A 938 21.27 -6.27 -28.39
CA PRO A 938 20.66 -5.38 -29.38
C PRO A 938 20.03 -4.10 -28.82
N PHE A 939 19.56 -4.09 -27.57
CA PHE A 939 18.98 -2.91 -26.92
C PHE A 939 20.07 -1.97 -26.40
N LEU A 940 21.10 -2.50 -25.73
CA LEU A 940 22.24 -1.69 -25.27
C LEU A 940 23.05 -1.13 -26.47
N LEU A 941 23.14 -1.88 -27.58
CA LEU A 941 23.72 -1.38 -28.82
C LEU A 941 22.99 -0.12 -29.34
N ARG A 942 21.66 -0.07 -29.26
CA ARG A 942 20.88 1.11 -29.67
C ARG A 942 21.05 2.30 -28.73
N LEU A 943 21.25 2.08 -27.42
CA LEU A 943 21.70 3.13 -26.49
C LEU A 943 23.06 3.71 -26.93
N LEU A 944 24.05 2.86 -27.18
CA LEU A 944 25.38 3.30 -27.63
C LEU A 944 25.31 4.03 -28.99
N GLN A 945 24.44 3.58 -29.91
CA GLN A 945 24.18 4.24 -31.20
C GLN A 945 23.38 5.55 -31.05
N HIS A 946 22.59 5.73 -30.00
CA HIS A 946 21.93 7.01 -29.70
C HIS A 946 22.93 8.02 -29.16
N ILE A 947 23.76 7.64 -28.18
CA ILE A 947 24.83 8.50 -27.67
C ILE A 947 25.77 8.92 -28.81
N LYS A 948 26.19 7.97 -29.66
CA LYS A 948 26.98 8.21 -30.89
C LYS A 948 26.34 9.17 -31.92
N ARG A 949 25.04 9.48 -31.82
CA ARG A 949 24.31 10.39 -32.74
C ARG A 949 23.84 11.69 -32.10
N ARG A 950 23.75 11.77 -30.76
CA ARG A 950 23.12 12.87 -30.02
C ARG A 950 24.00 13.44 -28.89
N GLY A 951 25.20 12.90 -28.70
CA GLY A 951 26.16 13.30 -27.66
C GLY A 951 27.60 13.09 -28.09
N GLU A 952 28.50 13.14 -27.11
CA GLU A 952 29.92 12.92 -27.32
C GLU A 952 30.33 11.46 -27.12
N VAL A 953 31.43 11.07 -27.77
CA VAL A 953 32.11 9.80 -27.55
C VAL A 953 33.59 10.07 -27.38
N ARG A 954 34.14 9.64 -26.25
CA ARG A 954 35.57 9.74 -25.95
C ARG A 954 36.09 8.35 -25.63
N SER A 955 37.25 8.01 -26.15
CA SER A 955 37.99 6.85 -25.63
C SER A 955 38.65 7.27 -24.32
N ALA A 956 38.53 6.45 -23.28
CA ALA A 956 39.07 6.77 -21.96
C ALA A 956 40.61 6.76 -21.86
N ALA A 957 41.30 6.63 -23.00
CA ALA A 957 42.75 6.78 -23.15
C ALA A 957 43.24 8.23 -23.00
N GLY A 958 42.36 9.24 -23.10
CA GLY A 958 42.72 10.65 -23.03
C GLY A 958 42.97 11.15 -21.61
N GLY A 959 44.05 10.71 -20.97
CA GLY A 959 44.33 10.98 -19.55
C GLY A 959 45.79 10.84 -19.11
N ASP A 960 46.74 11.20 -19.96
CA ASP A 960 48.15 11.35 -19.56
C ASP A 960 48.35 12.73 -18.87
N PRO A 961 48.95 12.84 -17.66
CA PRO A 961 49.03 14.11 -16.91
C PRO A 961 49.88 15.22 -17.54
N GLN A 962 50.47 15.00 -18.72
CA GLN A 962 51.26 15.98 -19.46
C GLN A 962 50.69 16.08 -20.88
N GLY A 963 49.96 17.17 -21.14
CA GLY A 963 49.00 17.20 -22.25
C GLY A 963 49.60 17.48 -23.63
N SER A 964 49.01 16.85 -24.66
CA SER A 964 48.89 17.44 -26.00
C SER A 964 47.70 16.85 -26.78
N GLU A 965 47.07 17.73 -27.55
CA GLU A 965 46.19 17.55 -28.74
C GLU A 965 45.04 16.50 -28.76
N TYR A 966 43.86 17.00 -29.17
CA TYR A 966 42.63 16.25 -29.36
C TYR A 966 42.59 15.52 -30.71
N ALA A 967 42.15 14.26 -30.73
CA ALA A 967 41.87 13.54 -31.98
C ALA A 967 40.41 13.77 -32.47
N PRO A 968 40.17 14.07 -33.76
CA PRO A 968 38.82 14.26 -34.31
C PRO A 968 38.03 12.94 -34.45
N PRO A 969 36.69 13.02 -34.57
CA PRO A 969 35.83 11.83 -34.67
C PRO A 969 36.11 10.98 -35.93
N LEU A 970 36.06 9.66 -35.77
CA LEU A 970 36.34 8.69 -36.84
C LEU A 970 35.21 8.64 -37.90
N PRO A 971 35.53 8.67 -39.20
CA PRO A 971 34.54 8.58 -40.27
C PRO A 971 33.94 7.16 -40.42
N MET A 972 32.69 7.08 -40.89
CA MET A 972 31.92 5.82 -41.00
C MET A 972 32.53 4.73 -41.92
N SER A 973 33.53 5.05 -42.75
CA SER A 973 34.02 4.19 -43.82
C SER A 973 34.69 2.88 -43.37
N LYS A 974 35.07 2.74 -42.10
CA LYS A 974 35.72 1.53 -41.57
C LYS A 974 34.78 0.44 -41.04
N TRP A 975 33.45 0.63 -41.09
CA TRP A 975 32.46 -0.35 -40.63
C TRP A 975 31.78 -1.10 -41.79
N LYS A 976 32.54 -1.84 -42.61
CA LYS A 976 31.99 -2.69 -43.69
C LYS A 976 32.72 -4.04 -43.84
N GLY A 977 31.91 -5.08 -44.08
CA GLY A 977 32.33 -6.48 -44.28
C GLY A 977 32.10 -7.31 -43.01
N GLN A 978 31.39 -8.45 -43.03
CA GLN A 978 30.59 -9.12 -44.08
C GLN A 978 29.36 -9.75 -43.38
N GLY A 979 28.21 -10.01 -43.99
CA GLY A 979 27.71 -9.73 -45.35
C GLY A 979 26.20 -10.05 -45.42
N ASN A 980 25.49 -9.64 -46.48
CA ASN A 980 24.04 -9.85 -46.56
C ASN A 980 23.68 -11.34 -46.75
N GLY A 981 22.75 -11.82 -45.92
CA GLY A 981 21.91 -12.99 -46.20
C GLY A 981 20.45 -12.61 -45.93
N LEU A 982 19.56 -12.86 -46.89
CA LEU A 982 18.12 -12.60 -46.70
C LEU A 982 17.55 -13.58 -45.68
N TYR A 983 16.60 -13.14 -44.86
CA TYR A 983 15.27 -13.76 -44.86
C TYR A 983 14.20 -12.73 -44.49
N THR A 984 13.04 -12.87 -45.12
CA THR A 984 11.89 -11.97 -45.01
C THR A 984 10.87 -12.46 -43.98
N SER A 985 10.17 -11.52 -43.36
CA SER A 985 8.82 -11.62 -42.77
C SER A 985 8.21 -13.02 -42.55
N ASN A 986 8.04 -13.38 -41.28
CA ASN A 986 6.76 -13.83 -40.70
C ASN A 986 6.78 -13.52 -39.19
#